data_AF-A0A818RK71-F1
#
_entry.id   AF-A0A818RK71-F1
#
_cell.length_a   1.000
_cell.length_b   1.000
_cell.length_c   1.000
_cell.angle_alpha   90.00
_cell.angle_beta   90.00
_cell.angle_gamma   90.00
#
_symmetry.space_group_name_H-M   'P 1'
#
loop_
_entity.id
_entity.type
_entity.pdbx_description
1 polymer ?
#
loop_
_entity_poly.entity_id
_entity_poly.type
_entity_poly.pdbx_seq_one_letter_code
_entity_poly.pdbx_strand_id
1 'polypeptide(L)'
;MLGPVHFKFIFLISILIFMVSITGLIILITIWHMKLTPFKDYALVVDAGSTHSKIFLYTWPADKSDGLGLTSRITQVKACDVDGGPITSIEDPTVTNTQQYFQSAMSDCISKIPLTRKSRTFIFLGGTAGLRLFEMQNPIYTNNLLNSTRTYFNSLGVHFTVPEYQVRIISGSEEGLSGWISTNILMDELLKNNKPLETYGVSDMGGASTQISFVSPNAINDRFNMNLFNTEYDIYSHSYLCYGTEQLRLIYLGQLVNNANGSLLINEPCLQNGYVQNLTYDKLFSTPCARDQYAPLPSLNKSSIFSFIGSGDFSLCSDTVKEHLNKTGCTSTTCSFDNVYQPVPIPTSTKFIAISAWYTTFSSLAPNISLSPNKDGNYDFNSVNFSQIKTAISSICNQPWSDIPEPNKYRPFLCFNSIDITDLTKINRIQRNKYISILSPTFVIPENDEQVQINGLTNDQLLEWRQMLDLLWSDPKQGNGCEPNTYRGGGCYWGPDITNQILEKHHWTLLIRSHECKEEGFDYCHDKKVLTIFSASNYYAAGSNRGAYVKISTNQPPSIVQFMATKNTVRPLTVWERVSYVEEQALRNLMEKFSANKSRLMKEFRVKDPHQSAAVGPLVFATILDIDITRISVVWCKRRFFLALSSSAVSSACTCLATIDQFLVTSQHDRFRQLSNIKNAHRVSLFTIIIWWLHDTLWLYYQDMSPVTGVCTYKSNMFFLYAILFICIILCGIPILIMMISGILSYRNIRKTIVLLRLRVDRQMTIIVFIQVVLTVIGLSPFGIYTAYAVIAEMVQKNTDQKVKNALISNITYLFCSVAYGGRFYILMFSSSRFPCSVKDRMLCWRRLQRTVIFQEG
;
A
#
# COMPACT_ATOMS: atom_id res chain seq x y z
N MET A 1 -72.67 10.25 -15.12
CA MET A 1 -72.66 9.96 -13.67
C MET A 1 -71.94 8.64 -13.45
N LEU A 2 -70.76 8.65 -12.83
CA LEU A 2 -69.93 7.46 -12.56
C LEU A 2 -70.22 6.96 -11.14
N GLY A 3 -70.62 5.70 -11.01
CA GLY A 3 -71.06 5.12 -9.74
C GLY A 3 -69.93 4.91 -8.70
N PRO A 4 -70.27 4.92 -7.40
CA PRO A 4 -69.33 4.97 -6.26
C PRO A 4 -68.44 3.73 -6.05
N VAL A 5 -68.67 2.64 -6.79
CA VAL A 5 -67.92 1.38 -6.64
C VAL A 5 -66.55 1.42 -7.33
N HIS A 6 -66.41 2.15 -8.44
CA HIS A 6 -65.15 2.23 -9.18
C HIS A 6 -64.13 3.20 -8.60
N PHE A 7 -64.58 4.27 -7.94
CA PHE A 7 -63.70 5.19 -7.21
C PHE A 7 -63.09 4.50 -5.99
N LYS A 8 -63.88 3.73 -5.23
CA LYS A 8 -63.40 2.96 -4.07
C LYS A 8 -62.31 1.94 -4.44
N PHE A 9 -62.45 1.26 -5.58
CA PHE A 9 -61.47 0.26 -6.01
C PHE A 9 -60.13 0.88 -6.46
N ILE A 10 -60.19 1.98 -7.23
CA ILE A 10 -58.99 2.71 -7.67
C ILE A 10 -58.31 3.41 -6.47
N PHE A 11 -59.10 3.94 -5.54
CA PHE A 11 -58.62 4.54 -4.30
C PHE A 11 -57.95 3.50 -3.38
N LEU A 12 -58.55 2.31 -3.23
CA LEU A 12 -57.96 1.20 -2.46
C LEU A 12 -56.65 0.69 -3.07
N ILE A 13 -56.57 0.58 -4.40
CA ILE A 13 -55.32 0.19 -5.09
C ILE A 13 -54.26 1.29 -4.96
N SER A 14 -54.64 2.56 -5.05
CA SER A 14 -53.70 3.68 -4.89
C SER A 14 -53.18 3.76 -3.45
N ILE A 15 -54.03 3.50 -2.46
CA ILE A 15 -53.63 3.37 -1.05
C ILE A 15 -52.72 2.17 -0.86
N LEU A 16 -53.03 1.01 -1.45
CA LEU A 16 -52.18 -0.18 -1.34
C LEU A 16 -50.78 0.07 -1.94
N ILE A 17 -50.71 0.72 -3.11
CA ILE A 17 -49.45 1.09 -3.76
C ILE A 17 -48.68 2.13 -2.92
N PHE A 18 -49.38 3.12 -2.37
CA PHE A 18 -48.78 4.13 -1.49
C PHE A 18 -48.27 3.53 -0.18
N MET A 19 -49.03 2.61 0.43
CA MET A 19 -48.64 1.90 1.66
C MET A 19 -47.43 1.00 1.40
N VAL A 20 -47.41 0.22 0.31
CA VAL A 20 -46.26 -0.61 -0.07
C VAL A 20 -45.03 0.26 -0.35
N SER A 21 -45.21 1.44 -0.95
CA SER A 21 -44.13 2.40 -1.22
C SER A 21 -43.59 3.03 0.07
N ILE A 22 -44.45 3.38 1.03
CA ILE A 22 -44.05 3.90 2.35
C ILE A 22 -43.37 2.82 3.19
N THR A 23 -43.91 1.60 3.22
CA THR A 23 -43.28 0.49 3.95
C THR A 23 -41.92 0.17 3.33
N GLY A 24 -41.80 0.21 1.99
CA GLY A 24 -40.53 0.16 1.29
C GLY A 24 -39.59 1.30 1.70
N LEU A 25 -40.06 2.54 1.77
CA LEU A 25 -39.26 3.70 2.18
C LEU A 25 -38.80 3.63 3.64
N ILE A 26 -39.65 3.16 4.57
CA ILE A 26 -39.30 3.01 6.00
C ILE A 26 -38.29 1.87 6.17
N ILE A 27 -38.47 0.74 5.46
CA ILE A 27 -37.48 -0.33 5.41
C ILE A 27 -36.16 0.19 4.82
N LEU A 28 -36.20 1.05 3.79
CA LEU A 28 -35.02 1.67 3.21
C LEU A 28 -34.34 2.66 4.17
N ILE A 29 -35.09 3.48 4.91
CA ILE A 29 -34.54 4.41 5.90
C ILE A 29 -33.93 3.65 7.08
N THR A 30 -34.58 2.59 7.54
CA THR A 30 -34.05 1.75 8.63
C THR A 30 -32.84 0.94 8.19
N ILE A 31 -32.82 0.39 6.96
CA ILE A 31 -31.64 -0.24 6.37
C ILE A 31 -30.52 0.79 6.15
N TRP A 32 -30.83 1.98 5.66
CA TRP A 32 -29.86 3.07 5.47
C TRP A 32 -29.24 3.54 6.79
N HIS A 33 -30.05 3.66 7.85
CA HIS A 33 -29.58 4.02 9.19
C HIS A 33 -28.75 2.90 9.84
N MET A 34 -29.14 1.64 9.65
CA MET A 34 -28.34 0.48 10.11
C MET A 34 -27.04 0.28 9.31
N LYS A 35 -26.95 0.78 8.07
CA LYS A 35 -25.76 0.66 7.19
C LYS A 35 -24.76 1.82 7.37
N LEU A 36 -25.18 2.93 7.98
CA LEU A 36 -24.34 4.12 8.18
C LEU A 36 -23.45 4.06 9.43
N THR A 37 -23.71 3.15 10.38
CA THR A 37 -22.79 2.85 11.47
C THR A 37 -22.10 1.52 11.16
N PRO A 38 -20.89 1.52 10.55
CA PRO A 38 -20.14 0.30 10.36
C PRO A 38 -19.90 -0.31 11.75
N PHE A 39 -20.41 -1.53 11.96
CA PHE A 39 -20.10 -2.30 13.14
C PHE A 39 -18.58 -2.37 13.31
N LYS A 40 -18.07 -2.14 14.51
CA LYS A 40 -16.64 -2.24 14.79
C LYS A 40 -16.33 -3.53 15.54
N ASP A 41 -15.26 -4.21 15.15
CA ASP A 41 -14.65 -5.29 15.92
C ASP A 41 -13.44 -4.73 16.69
N TYR A 42 -12.99 -5.47 17.71
CA TYR A 42 -11.97 -5.04 18.66
C TYR A 42 -10.98 -6.17 18.95
N ALA A 43 -9.73 -5.80 19.25
CA ALA A 43 -8.71 -6.71 19.75
C ALA A 43 -7.89 -6.05 20.86
N LEU A 44 -7.59 -6.82 21.90
CA LEU A 44 -6.61 -6.50 22.92
C LEU A 44 -5.30 -7.21 22.58
N VAL A 45 -4.20 -6.48 22.54
CA VAL A 45 -2.86 -7.03 22.34
C VAL A 45 -2.01 -6.62 23.53
N VAL A 46 -1.56 -7.61 24.29
CA VAL A 46 -0.65 -7.44 25.42
C VAL A 46 0.77 -7.68 24.92
N ASP A 47 1.54 -6.61 24.85
CA ASP A 47 2.98 -6.65 24.64
C ASP A 47 3.64 -6.91 26.00
N ALA A 48 4.12 -8.13 26.22
CA ALA A 48 4.82 -8.52 27.43
C ALA A 48 6.33 -8.37 27.23
N GLY A 49 6.78 -7.11 27.28
CA GLY A 49 8.16 -6.69 27.10
C GLY A 49 9.06 -7.08 28.27
N SER A 50 10.38 -6.95 28.07
CA SER A 50 11.40 -7.28 29.08
C SER A 50 11.46 -6.29 30.25
N THR A 51 10.93 -5.07 30.07
CA THR A 51 10.98 -4.00 31.09
C THR A 51 9.61 -3.65 31.64
N HIS A 52 8.56 -3.78 30.84
CA HIS A 52 7.18 -3.47 31.19
C HIS A 52 6.23 -4.28 30.30
N SER A 53 4.98 -4.44 30.75
CA SER A 53 3.90 -4.93 29.90
C SER A 53 2.97 -3.79 29.51
N LYS A 54 2.44 -3.81 28.29
CA LYS A 54 1.51 -2.78 27.79
C LYS A 54 0.35 -3.43 27.05
N ILE A 55 -0.87 -2.93 27.27
CA ILE A 55 -2.08 -3.44 26.64
C ILE A 55 -2.56 -2.42 25.60
N PHE A 56 -2.68 -2.86 24.36
CA PHE A 56 -3.20 -2.05 23.26
C PHE A 56 -4.60 -2.53 22.88
N LEU A 57 -5.57 -1.60 22.87
CA LEU A 57 -6.89 -1.84 22.34
C LEU A 57 -6.96 -1.29 20.91
N TYR A 58 -7.21 -2.18 19.95
CA TYR A 58 -7.42 -1.84 18.55
C TYR A 58 -8.88 -2.01 18.13
N THR A 59 -9.30 -1.24 17.12
CA THR A 59 -10.62 -1.40 16.50
C THR A 59 -10.56 -1.24 14.98
N TRP A 60 -11.45 -1.94 14.28
CA TRP A 60 -11.60 -1.85 12.82
C TRP A 60 -13.06 -2.08 12.40
N PRO A 61 -13.47 -1.65 11.20
CA PRO A 61 -14.78 -1.96 10.65
C PRO A 61 -14.96 -3.48 10.44
N ALA A 62 -16.06 -4.05 10.94
CA ALA A 62 -16.39 -5.47 10.85
C ALA A 62 -16.91 -5.88 9.45
N ASP A 63 -17.23 -4.92 8.58
CA ASP A 63 -17.64 -5.16 7.20
C ASP A 63 -16.42 -5.57 6.34
N LYS A 64 -16.53 -6.72 5.67
CA LYS A 64 -15.46 -7.33 4.85
C LYS A 64 -15.68 -7.15 3.34
N SER A 65 -16.63 -6.29 2.94
CA SER A 65 -17.12 -6.18 1.55
C SER A 65 -16.09 -5.67 0.53
N ASP A 66 -15.05 -4.93 0.93
CA ASP A 66 -14.18 -4.23 -0.03
C ASP A 66 -13.00 -5.07 -0.59
N GLY A 67 -12.71 -6.28 -0.09
CA GLY A 67 -11.65 -7.17 -0.59
C GLY A 67 -10.19 -6.65 -0.49
N LEU A 68 -10.01 -5.33 -0.33
CA LEU A 68 -8.77 -4.63 -0.02
C LEU A 68 -8.81 -4.17 1.45
N GLY A 69 -8.02 -4.81 2.30
CA GLY A 69 -7.43 -4.16 3.46
C GLY A 69 -8.30 -3.97 4.71
N LEU A 70 -8.65 -5.07 5.40
CA LEU A 70 -9.04 -5.06 6.83
C LEU A 70 -8.01 -4.33 7.73
N THR A 71 -6.77 -4.19 7.28
CA THR A 71 -5.63 -3.58 7.97
C THR A 71 -5.52 -2.06 7.82
N SER A 72 -5.98 -1.48 6.71
CA SER A 72 -5.88 -0.03 6.43
C SER A 72 -6.73 0.87 7.34
N ARG A 73 -7.61 0.26 8.14
CA ARG A 73 -8.56 0.95 9.04
C ARG A 73 -8.46 0.47 10.49
N ILE A 74 -7.41 -0.28 10.83
CA ILE A 74 -7.11 -0.63 12.22
C ILE A 74 -6.66 0.65 12.91
N THR A 75 -7.34 0.99 14.00
CA THR A 75 -7.05 2.18 14.79
C THR A 75 -6.79 1.79 16.23
N GLN A 76 -5.72 2.32 16.81
CA GLN A 76 -5.48 2.19 18.25
C GLN A 76 -6.50 3.08 18.97
N VAL A 77 -7.36 2.46 19.77
CA VAL A 77 -8.34 3.15 20.62
C VAL A 77 -7.67 3.64 21.89
N LYS A 78 -6.84 2.79 22.50
CA LYS A 78 -6.21 3.07 23.78
C LYS A 78 -4.96 2.20 23.97
N ALA A 79 -3.98 2.75 24.68
CA ALA A 79 -2.89 1.98 25.26
C ALA A 79 -2.97 2.12 26.80
N CYS A 80 -2.87 1.00 27.51
CA CYS A 80 -2.95 0.92 28.97
C CYS A 80 -1.63 0.31 29.47
N ASP A 81 -0.83 1.09 30.21
CA ASP A 81 0.41 0.61 30.83
C ASP A 81 0.09 -0.27 32.04
N VAL A 82 0.81 -1.39 32.18
CA VAL A 82 0.65 -2.31 33.31
C VAL A 82 1.65 -1.95 34.40
N ASP A 83 1.15 -1.71 35.60
CA ASP A 83 1.97 -1.43 36.78
C ASP A 83 2.74 -2.70 37.23
N GLY A 84 3.92 -2.52 37.83
CA GLY A 84 4.68 -3.65 38.42
C GLY A 84 5.77 -4.26 37.54
N GLY A 85 6.16 -3.63 36.43
CA GLY A 85 7.32 -4.04 35.62
C GLY A 85 6.99 -5.14 34.59
N PRO A 86 7.94 -5.99 34.20
CA PRO A 86 7.68 -7.08 33.24
C PRO A 86 6.80 -8.17 33.86
N ILE A 87 6.06 -8.93 33.06
CA ILE A 87 5.17 -10.01 33.57
C ILE A 87 5.90 -11.07 34.42
N THR A 88 7.22 -11.20 34.25
CA THR A 88 8.08 -12.09 35.05
C THR A 88 8.32 -11.58 36.48
N SER A 89 7.82 -10.40 36.85
CA SER A 89 7.91 -9.86 38.21
C SER A 89 6.88 -10.46 39.17
N ILE A 90 5.88 -11.19 38.65
CA ILE A 90 4.94 -11.94 39.47
C ILE A 90 5.75 -12.96 40.28
N GLU A 91 5.65 -12.96 41.60
CA GLU A 91 6.45 -13.88 42.42
C GLU A 91 5.93 -15.33 42.34
N ASP A 92 4.61 -15.50 42.33
CA ASP A 92 3.92 -16.79 42.24
C ASP A 92 2.85 -16.74 41.13
N PRO A 93 2.98 -17.54 40.05
CA PRO A 93 2.17 -17.42 38.85
C PRO A 93 0.80 -18.10 39.03
N THR A 94 0.05 -17.70 40.05
CA THR A 94 -1.35 -18.09 40.25
C THR A 94 -2.28 -17.21 39.42
N VAL A 95 -3.50 -17.70 39.17
CA VAL A 95 -4.54 -16.92 38.48
C VAL A 95 -4.84 -15.62 39.23
N THR A 96 -4.87 -15.66 40.56
CA THR A 96 -5.14 -14.49 41.42
C THR A 96 -4.07 -13.41 41.28
N ASN A 97 -2.79 -13.79 41.35
CA ASN A 97 -1.69 -12.83 41.23
C ASN A 97 -1.60 -12.27 39.80
N THR A 98 -1.85 -13.12 38.80
CA THR A 98 -1.91 -12.69 37.39
C THR A 98 -3.05 -11.71 37.16
N GLN A 99 -4.22 -11.96 37.76
CA GLN A 99 -5.33 -11.03 37.74
C GLN A 99 -4.94 -9.71 38.39
N GLN A 100 -4.35 -9.73 39.59
CA GLN A 100 -3.94 -8.50 40.30
C GLN A 100 -2.97 -7.65 39.48
N TYR A 101 -2.00 -8.30 38.80
CA TYR A 101 -1.04 -7.63 37.91
C TYR A 101 -1.74 -6.90 36.75
N PHE A 102 -2.70 -7.53 36.06
CA PHE A 102 -3.38 -6.93 34.91
C PHE A 102 -4.63 -6.09 35.26
N GLN A 103 -5.18 -6.20 36.46
CA GLN A 103 -6.54 -5.74 36.81
C GLN A 103 -6.79 -4.28 36.43
N SER A 104 -5.88 -3.38 36.79
CA SER A 104 -6.00 -1.93 36.57
C SER A 104 -6.06 -1.60 35.07
N ALA A 105 -5.01 -2.00 34.34
CA ALA A 105 -4.86 -1.72 32.91
C ALA A 105 -5.94 -2.43 32.06
N MET A 106 -6.27 -3.68 32.40
CA MET A 106 -7.26 -4.48 31.68
C MET A 106 -8.67 -3.91 31.85
N SER A 107 -9.06 -3.53 33.06
CA SER A 107 -10.35 -2.87 33.33
C SER A 107 -10.52 -1.60 32.50
N ASP A 108 -9.47 -0.77 32.46
CA ASP A 108 -9.50 0.51 31.76
C ASP A 108 -9.66 0.31 30.23
N CYS A 109 -8.90 -0.60 29.65
CA CYS A 109 -9.02 -0.94 28.22
C CYS A 109 -10.38 -1.61 27.90
N ILE A 110 -10.86 -2.55 28.72
CA ILE A 110 -12.18 -3.22 28.52
C ILE A 110 -13.35 -2.23 28.66
N SER A 111 -13.21 -1.18 29.47
CA SER A 111 -14.25 -0.14 29.64
C SER A 111 -14.62 0.56 28.33
N LYS A 112 -13.71 0.56 27.35
CA LYS A 112 -13.90 1.18 26.03
C LYS A 112 -14.59 0.25 25.02
N ILE A 113 -14.80 -1.02 25.35
CA ILE A 113 -15.42 -2.01 24.46
C ILE A 113 -16.95 -2.03 24.68
N PRO A 114 -17.77 -1.82 23.64
CA PRO A 114 -19.22 -1.92 23.74
C PRO A 114 -19.68 -3.30 24.23
N LEU A 115 -20.69 -3.35 25.10
CA LEU A 115 -21.21 -4.62 25.67
C LEU A 115 -21.58 -5.66 24.61
N THR A 116 -22.16 -5.23 23.49
CA THR A 116 -22.55 -6.09 22.36
C THR A 116 -21.36 -6.68 21.59
N ARG A 117 -20.15 -6.15 21.80
CA ARG A 117 -18.90 -6.60 21.15
C ARG A 117 -17.94 -7.28 22.13
N LYS A 118 -18.20 -7.20 23.44
CA LYS A 118 -17.33 -7.77 24.46
C LYS A 118 -17.01 -9.23 24.15
N SER A 119 -17.99 -10.13 24.03
CA SER A 119 -17.77 -11.57 23.82
C SER A 119 -17.11 -11.99 22.49
N ARG A 120 -16.93 -11.04 21.56
CA ARG A 120 -16.32 -11.26 20.23
C ARG A 120 -14.95 -10.57 20.11
N THR A 121 -14.44 -9.98 21.17
CA THR A 121 -13.16 -9.25 21.16
C THR A 121 -12.01 -10.23 21.27
N PHE A 122 -11.05 -10.18 20.37
CA PHE A 122 -9.86 -11.01 20.48
C PHE A 122 -8.93 -10.50 21.59
N ILE A 123 -8.20 -11.40 22.23
CA ILE A 123 -7.14 -11.05 23.17
C ILE A 123 -5.88 -11.86 22.85
N PHE A 124 -4.75 -11.18 22.75
CA PHE A 124 -3.45 -11.77 22.46
C PHE A 124 -2.45 -11.31 23.51
N LEU A 125 -1.52 -12.18 23.89
CA LEU A 125 -0.30 -11.84 24.60
C LEU A 125 0.89 -12.43 23.86
N GLY A 126 1.83 -11.55 23.51
CA GLY A 126 3.13 -11.92 22.96
C GLY A 126 4.24 -11.62 23.96
N GLY A 127 4.88 -12.66 24.49
CA GLY A 127 6.11 -12.54 25.26
C GLY A 127 7.31 -12.36 24.35
N THR A 128 8.11 -11.30 24.54
CA THR A 128 9.28 -11.01 23.67
C THR A 128 10.58 -11.53 24.29
N ALA A 129 11.74 -10.90 23.98
CA ALA A 129 13.05 -11.34 24.45
C ALA A 129 13.21 -11.50 25.96
N GLY A 130 12.49 -10.71 26.76
CA GLY A 130 12.52 -10.85 28.23
C GLY A 130 12.02 -12.22 28.68
N LEU A 131 10.88 -12.67 28.14
CA LEU A 131 10.36 -14.00 28.43
C LEU A 131 11.20 -15.09 27.78
N ARG A 132 11.80 -14.86 26.59
CA ARG A 132 12.75 -15.82 25.99
C ARG A 132 13.93 -16.09 26.92
N LEU A 133 14.55 -15.05 27.49
CA LEU A 133 15.66 -15.19 28.46
C LEU A 133 15.21 -15.80 29.80
N PHE A 134 13.97 -15.52 30.22
CA PHE A 134 13.44 -16.07 31.45
C PHE A 134 13.07 -17.55 31.30
N GLU A 135 12.49 -17.95 30.17
CA GLU A 135 12.15 -19.33 29.82
C GLU A 135 13.38 -20.24 29.80
N MET A 136 14.49 -19.77 29.24
CA MET A 136 15.77 -20.50 29.24
C MET A 136 16.25 -20.85 30.66
N GLN A 137 15.90 -20.02 31.65
CA GLN A 137 16.30 -20.22 33.05
C GLN A 137 15.23 -20.94 33.87
N ASN A 138 13.95 -20.71 33.57
CA ASN A 138 12.81 -21.14 34.38
C ASN A 138 11.62 -21.62 33.50
N PRO A 139 11.77 -22.73 32.75
CA PRO A 139 10.75 -23.16 31.77
C PRO A 139 9.44 -23.58 32.43
N ILE A 140 9.48 -24.27 33.58
CA ILE A 140 8.29 -24.72 34.32
C ILE A 140 7.50 -23.52 34.84
N TYR A 141 8.19 -22.55 35.45
CA TYR A 141 7.58 -21.32 35.92
C TYR A 141 6.90 -20.60 34.76
N THR A 142 7.60 -20.46 33.64
CA THR A 142 7.10 -19.75 32.45
C THR A 142 5.83 -20.40 31.90
N ASN A 143 5.80 -21.73 31.83
CA ASN A 143 4.60 -22.46 31.42
C ASN A 143 3.42 -22.22 32.38
N ASN A 144 3.67 -22.25 33.70
CA ASN A 144 2.64 -21.95 34.69
C ASN A 144 2.12 -20.52 34.57
N LEU A 145 3.01 -19.55 34.34
CA LEU A 145 2.67 -18.14 34.12
C LEU A 145 1.77 -17.95 32.88
N LEU A 146 2.12 -18.56 31.74
CA LEU A 146 1.31 -18.50 30.53
C LEU A 146 -0.05 -19.19 30.73
N ASN A 147 -0.10 -20.30 31.45
CA ASN A 147 -1.35 -21.03 31.76
C ASN A 147 -2.27 -20.22 32.68
N SER A 148 -1.73 -19.61 33.74
CA SER A 148 -2.50 -18.74 34.64
C SER A 148 -3.00 -17.49 33.94
N THR A 149 -2.19 -16.92 33.04
CA THR A 149 -2.59 -15.80 32.18
C THR A 149 -3.74 -16.17 31.24
N ARG A 150 -3.67 -17.35 30.60
CA ARG A 150 -4.75 -17.84 29.74
C ARG A 150 -6.04 -18.09 30.54
N THR A 151 -5.93 -18.64 31.73
CA THR A 151 -7.07 -18.87 32.63
C THR A 151 -7.71 -17.55 33.05
N TYR A 152 -6.90 -16.54 33.40
CA TYR A 152 -7.38 -15.19 33.68
C TYR A 152 -8.04 -14.55 32.45
N PHE A 153 -7.44 -14.63 31.25
CA PHE A 153 -8.06 -14.04 30.06
C PHE A 153 -9.40 -14.69 29.69
N ASN A 154 -9.56 -16.00 29.95
CA ASN A 154 -10.84 -16.69 29.82
C ASN A 154 -11.89 -16.18 30.83
N SER A 155 -11.49 -15.73 32.02
CA SER A 155 -12.43 -15.22 33.03
C SER A 155 -12.95 -13.81 32.74
N LEU A 156 -12.32 -13.06 31.82
CA LEU A 156 -12.69 -11.68 31.46
C LEU A 156 -14.00 -11.58 30.65
N GLY A 157 -14.47 -12.66 30.03
CA GLY A 157 -15.68 -12.68 29.21
C GLY A 157 -15.60 -11.86 27.91
N VAL A 158 -14.39 -11.47 27.48
CA VAL A 158 -14.13 -10.75 26.22
C VAL A 158 -13.98 -11.70 25.02
N HIS A 159 -13.70 -12.97 25.26
CA HIS A 159 -13.62 -13.97 24.20
C HIS A 159 -14.23 -15.27 24.70
N PHE A 160 -14.88 -16.04 23.81
CA PHE A 160 -15.52 -17.29 24.21
C PHE A 160 -14.52 -18.33 24.74
N THR A 161 -13.35 -18.42 24.11
CA THR A 161 -12.24 -19.28 24.57
C THR A 161 -10.92 -18.74 24.02
N VAL A 162 -9.93 -18.53 24.87
CA VAL A 162 -8.58 -18.08 24.50
C VAL A 162 -7.71 -19.31 24.21
N PRO A 163 -7.45 -19.66 22.94
CA PRO A 163 -6.59 -20.77 22.58
C PRO A 163 -5.12 -20.54 22.97
N GLU A 164 -4.35 -21.63 23.00
CA GLU A 164 -2.95 -21.62 23.41
C GLU A 164 -2.07 -20.66 22.60
N TYR A 165 -2.25 -20.62 21.27
CA TYR A 165 -1.46 -19.75 20.39
C TYR A 165 -1.67 -18.24 20.60
N GLN A 166 -2.72 -17.83 21.33
CA GLN A 166 -2.99 -16.43 21.65
C GLN A 166 -2.19 -15.92 22.86
N VAL A 167 -1.69 -16.81 23.73
CA VAL A 167 -0.89 -16.45 24.90
C VAL A 167 0.39 -17.27 24.86
N ARG A 168 1.43 -16.69 24.25
CA ARG A 168 2.69 -17.40 23.97
C ARG A 168 3.89 -16.46 23.94
N ILE A 169 5.08 -17.05 23.98
CA ILE A 169 6.33 -16.37 23.65
C ILE A 169 6.45 -16.36 22.13
N ILE A 170 6.71 -15.18 21.55
CA ILE A 170 6.94 -15.04 20.11
C ILE A 170 8.43 -15.18 19.80
N SER A 171 8.75 -15.74 18.64
CA SER A 171 10.14 -15.79 18.18
C SER A 171 10.64 -14.39 17.83
N GLY A 172 11.96 -14.20 17.89
CA GLY A 172 12.54 -12.89 17.57
C GLY A 172 12.29 -12.44 16.13
N SER A 173 12.25 -13.38 15.18
CA SER A 173 11.93 -13.06 13.79
C SER A 173 10.45 -12.71 13.59
N GLU A 174 9.52 -13.34 14.33
CA GLU A 174 8.10 -12.95 14.36
C GLU A 174 7.91 -11.55 14.94
N GLU A 175 8.67 -11.19 15.98
CA GLU A 175 8.68 -9.85 16.59
C GLU A 175 9.10 -8.79 15.55
N GLY A 176 10.22 -9.01 14.87
CA GLY A 176 10.69 -8.10 13.80
C GLY A 176 9.73 -8.03 12.61
N LEU A 177 9.20 -9.18 12.17
CA LEU A 177 8.26 -9.27 11.06
C LEU A 177 6.94 -8.54 11.37
N SER A 178 6.44 -8.66 12.61
CA SER A 178 5.23 -7.95 13.06
C SER A 178 5.45 -6.43 13.07
N GLY A 179 6.65 -5.98 13.48
CA GLY A 179 7.06 -4.58 13.38
C GLY A 179 7.11 -4.07 11.92
N TRP A 180 7.65 -4.87 11.01
CA TRP A 180 7.70 -4.58 9.57
C TRP A 180 6.30 -4.46 8.95
N ILE A 181 5.41 -5.42 9.24
CA ILE A 181 4.02 -5.41 8.76
C ILE A 181 3.30 -4.18 9.28
N SER A 182 3.37 -3.92 10.59
CA SER A 182 2.70 -2.78 11.23
C SER A 182 3.15 -1.47 10.62
N THR A 183 4.47 -1.29 10.46
CA THR A 183 5.05 -0.08 9.88
C THR A 183 4.59 0.16 8.45
N ASN A 184 4.65 -0.85 7.59
CA ASN A 184 4.29 -0.69 6.18
C ASN A 184 2.78 -0.61 5.94
N ILE A 185 1.94 -1.07 6.88
CA ILE A 185 0.51 -0.76 6.90
C ILE A 185 0.29 0.70 7.28
N LEU A 186 0.94 1.18 8.35
CA LEU A 186 0.75 2.55 8.85
C LEU A 186 1.29 3.62 7.89
N MET A 187 2.30 3.29 7.09
CA MET A 187 2.84 4.16 6.03
C MET A 187 2.08 4.03 4.69
N ASP A 188 0.98 3.28 4.68
CA ASP A 188 0.18 2.95 3.49
C ASP A 188 0.96 2.28 2.34
N GLU A 189 2.16 1.75 2.58
CA GLU A 189 3.00 1.18 1.53
C GLU A 189 2.48 -0.18 1.04
N LEU A 190 1.98 -1.04 1.94
CA LEU A 190 1.40 -2.33 1.52
C LEU A 190 0.05 -2.18 0.80
N LEU A 191 -0.54 -0.98 0.81
CA LEU A 191 -1.86 -0.68 0.25
C LEU A 191 -1.76 0.00 -1.13
N LYS A 192 -0.60 0.56 -1.45
CA LYS A 192 -0.29 1.05 -2.80
C LYS A 192 0.03 -0.17 -3.66
N ASN A 193 -0.61 -0.33 -4.82
CA ASN A 193 -0.33 -1.41 -5.80
C ASN A 193 1.05 -1.24 -6.45
N ASN A 194 2.12 -1.18 -5.66
CA ASN A 194 3.47 -0.87 -6.08
C ASN A 194 4.47 -1.94 -5.63
N LYS A 195 5.66 -1.83 -6.20
CA LYS A 195 6.72 -2.85 -6.21
C LYS A 195 7.13 -3.24 -4.78
N PRO A 196 7.32 -4.54 -4.48
CA PRO A 196 7.75 -5.00 -3.14
C PRO A 196 9.01 -4.33 -2.59
N LEU A 197 9.90 -3.84 -3.46
CA LEU A 197 11.16 -3.19 -3.09
C LEU A 197 11.01 -1.75 -2.56
N GLU A 198 9.80 -1.17 -2.59
CA GLU A 198 9.54 0.21 -2.16
C GLU A 198 9.05 0.30 -0.69
N THR A 199 8.91 -0.83 0.01
CA THR A 199 8.56 -0.86 1.45
C THR A 199 9.70 -0.37 2.35
N TYR A 200 9.35 0.16 3.53
CA TYR A 200 10.31 0.49 4.57
C TYR A 200 10.88 -0.79 5.21
N GLY A 201 12.19 -0.80 5.44
CA GLY A 201 12.80 -1.66 6.44
C GLY A 201 12.48 -1.14 7.85
N VAL A 202 12.55 -2.02 8.84
CA VAL A 202 12.31 -1.68 10.25
C VAL A 202 13.48 -2.15 11.08
N SER A 203 13.91 -1.28 12.00
CA SER A 203 14.81 -1.66 13.09
C SER A 203 14.14 -1.39 14.43
N ASP A 204 14.00 -2.45 15.23
CA ASP A 204 13.41 -2.37 16.56
C ASP A 204 14.50 -2.57 17.60
N MET A 205 14.49 -1.73 18.64
CA MET A 205 15.44 -1.78 19.74
C MET A 205 14.66 -1.93 21.05
N GLY A 206 14.59 -3.15 21.54
CA GLY A 206 14.02 -3.47 22.85
C GLY A 206 15.08 -3.43 23.97
N GLY A 207 14.64 -3.77 25.18
CA GLY A 207 15.56 -3.89 26.33
C GLY A 207 16.44 -5.13 26.29
N ALA A 208 15.96 -6.23 25.69
CA ALA A 208 16.65 -7.53 25.70
C ALA A 208 17.07 -8.07 24.33
N SER A 209 16.52 -7.56 23.24
CA SER A 209 16.97 -7.85 21.88
C SER A 209 16.79 -6.65 20.97
N THR A 210 17.42 -6.72 19.79
CA THR A 210 17.14 -5.83 18.67
C THR A 210 16.82 -6.64 17.43
N GLN A 211 15.99 -6.08 16.55
CA GLN A 211 15.54 -6.70 15.32
C GLN A 211 15.84 -5.81 14.12
N ILE A 212 16.05 -6.46 12.98
CA ILE A 212 16.11 -5.82 11.68
C ILE A 212 15.29 -6.64 10.69
N SER A 213 14.40 -5.97 9.98
CA SER A 213 13.48 -6.61 9.03
C SER A 213 13.32 -5.78 7.76
N PHE A 214 13.53 -6.36 6.59
CA PHE A 214 13.38 -5.67 5.30
C PHE A 214 13.17 -6.66 4.14
N VAL A 215 12.59 -6.18 3.04
CA VAL A 215 12.40 -6.99 1.83
C VAL A 215 13.75 -7.29 1.18
N SER A 216 14.06 -8.57 1.03
CA SER A 216 15.28 -9.07 0.40
C SER A 216 14.99 -10.37 -0.36
N PRO A 217 14.78 -10.31 -1.69
CA PRO A 217 14.56 -11.50 -2.52
C PRO A 217 15.73 -12.50 -2.49
N ASN A 218 16.94 -12.01 -2.21
CA ASN A 218 18.17 -12.81 -2.16
C ASN A 218 18.45 -13.40 -0.76
N ALA A 219 17.55 -13.23 0.21
CA ALA A 219 17.72 -13.80 1.53
C ALA A 219 17.70 -15.34 1.46
N ILE A 220 18.75 -15.97 1.99
CA ILE A 220 18.87 -17.43 2.07
C ILE A 220 18.35 -17.92 3.42
N ASN A 221 18.87 -17.33 4.50
CA ASN A 221 18.47 -17.61 5.87
C ASN A 221 17.60 -16.48 6.41
N ASP A 222 16.83 -16.77 7.47
CA ASP A 222 15.91 -15.83 8.12
C ASP A 222 14.92 -15.15 7.15
N ARG A 223 14.57 -15.88 6.07
CA ARG A 223 13.63 -15.46 5.04
C ARG A 223 12.21 -15.91 5.39
N PHE A 224 11.30 -14.96 5.33
CA PHE A 224 9.87 -15.15 5.49
C PHE A 224 9.17 -14.81 4.18
N ASN A 225 8.50 -15.79 3.60
CA ASN A 225 7.65 -15.59 2.43
C ASN A 225 6.21 -15.32 2.90
N MET A 226 5.65 -14.21 2.48
CA MET A 226 4.28 -13.82 2.85
C MET A 226 3.53 -13.26 1.66
N ASN A 227 2.27 -13.68 1.51
CA ASN A 227 1.35 -13.05 0.58
C ASN A 227 0.46 -12.05 1.34
N LEU A 228 0.73 -10.76 1.14
CA LEU A 228 -0.01 -9.66 1.75
C LEU A 228 -0.66 -8.82 0.64
N PHE A 229 -1.99 -8.67 0.71
CA PHE A 229 -2.78 -7.93 -0.29
C PHE A 229 -2.52 -8.36 -1.75
N ASN A 230 -2.46 -9.68 -1.99
CA ASN A 230 -2.15 -10.29 -3.28
C ASN A 230 -0.74 -9.97 -3.83
N THR A 231 0.18 -9.55 -2.97
CA THR A 231 1.58 -9.32 -3.31
C THR A 231 2.45 -10.24 -2.46
N GLU A 232 3.35 -10.97 -3.11
CA GLU A 232 4.34 -11.81 -2.42
C GLU A 232 5.53 -10.97 -1.98
N TYR A 233 5.89 -11.10 -0.71
CA TYR A 233 7.03 -10.43 -0.09
C TYR A 233 7.99 -11.49 0.45
N ASP A 234 9.26 -11.35 0.08
CA ASP A 234 10.37 -12.08 0.67
C ASP A 234 11.09 -11.17 1.67
N ILE A 235 10.85 -11.40 2.95
CA ILE A 235 11.30 -10.52 4.03
C ILE A 235 12.41 -11.23 4.78
N TYR A 236 13.58 -10.61 4.87
CA TYR A 236 14.59 -10.99 5.84
C TYR A 236 14.21 -10.42 7.19
N SER A 237 14.18 -11.24 8.25
CA SER A 237 13.87 -10.80 9.62
C SER A 237 14.71 -11.55 10.64
N HIS A 238 15.64 -10.83 11.27
CA HIS A 238 16.55 -11.38 12.27
C HIS A 238 16.43 -10.65 13.62
N SER A 239 16.68 -11.38 14.71
CA SER A 239 16.66 -10.85 16.08
C SER A 239 17.93 -11.23 16.84
N TYR A 240 18.67 -10.20 17.27
CA TYR A 240 19.87 -10.35 18.09
C TYR A 240 19.47 -10.35 19.57
N LEU A 241 19.25 -11.54 20.12
CA LEU A 241 19.04 -11.73 21.55
C LEU A 241 20.27 -11.28 22.35
N CYS A 242 20.08 -10.68 23.51
CA CYS A 242 21.11 -10.04 24.35
C CYS A 242 21.67 -8.70 23.84
N TYR A 243 21.31 -8.25 22.63
CA TYR A 243 21.75 -6.96 22.08
C TYR A 243 20.70 -5.84 22.22
N GLY A 244 19.66 -6.05 23.03
CA GLY A 244 18.80 -4.95 23.48
C GLY A 244 19.53 -4.06 24.47
N THR A 245 19.06 -2.82 24.67
CA THR A 245 19.79 -1.77 25.40
C THR A 245 20.21 -2.19 26.81
N GLU A 246 19.33 -2.84 27.56
CA GLU A 246 19.61 -3.26 28.95
C GLU A 246 20.57 -4.44 28.99
N GLN A 247 20.39 -5.44 28.12
CA GLN A 247 21.22 -6.64 28.13
C GLN A 247 22.63 -6.36 27.61
N LEU A 248 22.77 -5.57 26.55
CA LEU A 248 24.07 -5.14 26.04
C LEU A 248 24.82 -4.33 27.11
N ARG A 249 24.09 -3.50 27.86
CA ARG A 249 24.66 -2.77 29.00
C ARG A 249 25.16 -3.69 30.11
N LEU A 250 24.40 -4.73 30.47
CA LEU A 250 24.84 -5.70 31.48
C LEU A 250 26.08 -6.48 31.03
N ILE A 251 26.15 -6.86 29.76
CA ILE A 251 27.33 -7.49 29.14
C ILE A 251 28.55 -6.57 29.29
N TYR A 252 28.39 -5.30 28.91
CA TYR A 252 29.44 -4.29 29.00
C TYR A 252 29.89 -4.02 30.45
N LEU A 253 28.95 -3.88 31.40
CA LEU A 253 29.31 -3.73 32.82
C LEU A 253 29.99 -4.98 33.36
N GLY A 254 29.60 -6.17 32.89
CA GLY A 254 30.25 -7.44 33.21
C GLY A 254 31.72 -7.45 32.76
N GLN A 255 32.02 -6.97 31.56
CA GLN A 255 33.39 -6.81 31.08
C GLN A 255 34.20 -5.85 31.95
N LEU A 256 33.64 -4.69 32.32
CA LEU A 256 34.33 -3.74 33.20
C LEU A 256 34.66 -4.34 34.58
N VAL A 257 33.71 -5.09 35.16
CA VAL A 257 33.93 -5.80 36.43
C VAL A 257 35.00 -6.87 36.28
N ASN A 258 34.97 -7.65 35.20
CA ASN A 258 35.97 -8.66 34.92
C ASN A 258 37.37 -8.05 34.77
N ASN A 259 37.48 -6.92 34.05
CA ASN A 259 38.75 -6.19 33.87
C ASN A 259 39.29 -5.56 35.16
N ALA A 260 38.40 -5.25 36.12
CA ALA A 260 38.78 -4.65 37.40
C ALA A 260 39.33 -5.66 38.43
N ASN A 261 39.43 -6.95 38.09
CA ASN A 261 40.14 -8.00 38.84
C ASN A 261 39.84 -8.01 40.36
N GLY A 262 38.56 -7.94 40.72
CA GLY A 262 38.09 -8.05 42.12
C GLY A 262 37.88 -6.72 42.85
N SER A 263 38.11 -5.58 42.19
CA SER A 263 37.65 -4.28 42.72
C SER A 263 36.12 -4.18 42.69
N LEU A 264 35.53 -3.65 43.75
CA LEU A 264 34.09 -3.29 43.78
C LEU A 264 33.84 -1.86 43.29
N LEU A 265 34.90 -1.05 43.14
CA LEU A 265 34.84 0.31 42.60
C LEU A 265 35.27 0.27 41.13
N ILE A 266 34.35 0.60 40.23
CA ILE A 266 34.54 0.46 38.79
C ILE A 266 34.41 1.83 38.13
N ASN A 267 35.41 2.20 37.33
CA ASN A 267 35.30 3.38 36.47
C ASN A 267 34.44 3.04 35.25
N GLU A 268 33.44 3.87 34.97
CA GLU A 268 32.47 3.64 33.92
C GLU A 268 32.49 4.87 32.97
N PRO A 269 32.93 4.70 31.71
CA PRO A 269 33.05 5.82 30.75
C PRO A 269 31.74 6.29 30.12
N CYS A 270 30.70 5.45 30.05
CA CYS A 270 29.43 5.78 29.40
C CYS A 270 28.42 6.48 30.32
N LEU A 271 28.75 6.71 31.59
CA LEU A 271 27.98 7.46 32.57
C LEU A 271 28.62 8.84 32.71
N GLN A 272 27.80 9.87 32.88
CA GLN A 272 28.28 11.23 33.07
C GLN A 272 29.19 11.34 34.28
N ASN A 273 30.14 12.27 34.18
CA ASN A 273 31.10 12.53 35.25
C ASN A 273 30.39 12.84 36.58
N GLY A 274 30.74 12.09 37.63
CA GLY A 274 30.21 12.27 38.99
C GLY A 274 28.90 11.53 39.28
N TYR A 275 28.28 10.87 38.28
CA TYR A 275 27.15 9.97 38.54
C TYR A 275 27.65 8.64 39.12
N VAL A 276 27.00 8.17 40.19
CA VAL A 276 27.34 6.88 40.82
C VAL A 276 26.15 5.94 40.71
N GLN A 277 26.38 4.74 40.18
CA GLN A 277 25.39 3.68 40.11
C GLN A 277 25.86 2.45 40.90
N ASN A 278 25.00 1.96 41.78
CA ASN A 278 25.24 0.71 42.50
C ASN A 278 24.45 -0.44 41.87
N LEU A 279 25.12 -1.57 41.64
CA LEU A 279 24.49 -2.80 41.15
C LEU A 279 24.93 -3.99 42.00
N THR A 280 23.99 -4.85 42.39
CA THR A 280 24.32 -6.11 43.05
C THR A 280 24.83 -7.13 42.04
N TYR A 281 25.66 -8.06 42.51
CA TYR A 281 26.15 -9.20 41.71
C TYR A 281 24.98 -9.96 41.06
N ASP A 282 23.95 -10.28 41.85
CA ASP A 282 22.76 -11.01 41.35
C ASP A 282 22.03 -10.25 40.25
N LYS A 283 21.98 -8.91 40.30
CA LYS A 283 21.35 -8.10 39.27
C LYS A 283 22.21 -8.02 38.00
N LEU A 284 23.53 -7.87 38.15
CA LEU A 284 24.47 -7.79 37.04
C LEU A 284 24.47 -9.08 36.21
N PHE A 285 24.46 -10.23 36.89
CA PHE A 285 24.50 -11.56 36.28
C PHE A 285 23.14 -12.27 36.34
N SER A 286 22.05 -11.50 36.37
CA SER A 286 20.66 -12.00 36.45
C SER A 286 20.20 -12.75 35.20
N THR A 287 20.85 -12.52 34.06
CA THR A 287 20.54 -13.15 32.77
C THR A 287 21.74 -13.93 32.23
N PRO A 288 21.51 -14.95 31.38
CA PRO A 288 22.59 -15.69 30.73
C PRO A 288 23.49 -14.79 29.88
N CYS A 289 22.96 -13.68 29.34
CA CYS A 289 23.67 -12.74 28.48
C CYS A 289 25.01 -12.27 29.06
N ALA A 290 25.01 -11.72 30.29
CA ALA A 290 26.23 -11.26 30.95
C ALA A 290 26.91 -12.37 31.78
N ARG A 291 26.11 -13.27 32.37
CA ARG A 291 26.61 -14.34 33.25
C ARG A 291 27.52 -15.30 32.52
N ASP A 292 27.11 -15.80 31.37
CA ASP A 292 27.82 -16.87 30.68
C ASP A 292 29.12 -16.37 30.03
N GLN A 293 29.23 -15.05 29.84
CA GLN A 293 30.41 -14.39 29.26
C GLN A 293 31.40 -13.88 30.31
N TYR A 294 30.91 -13.31 31.42
CA TYR A 294 31.72 -12.50 32.33
C TYR A 294 31.48 -12.74 33.83
N ALA A 295 30.68 -13.74 34.22
CA ALA A 295 30.56 -14.06 35.65
C ALA A 295 31.95 -14.41 36.22
N PRO A 296 32.41 -13.73 37.29
CA PRO A 296 33.77 -13.87 37.79
C PRO A 296 34.04 -15.21 38.50
N LEU A 297 35.31 -15.43 38.81
CA LEU A 297 35.83 -16.54 39.63
C LEU A 297 35.05 -16.70 40.96
N PRO A 298 34.89 -17.93 41.49
CA PRO A 298 33.94 -18.33 42.55
C PRO A 298 34.09 -17.68 43.94
N SER A 299 34.91 -16.64 44.12
CA SER A 299 35.24 -16.02 45.41
C SER A 299 34.34 -14.85 45.83
N LEU A 300 33.45 -14.35 44.97
CA LEU A 300 32.55 -13.22 45.27
C LEU A 300 31.17 -13.69 45.75
N ASN A 301 30.66 -13.10 46.83
CA ASN A 301 29.32 -13.36 47.35
C ASN A 301 28.25 -12.75 46.41
N LYS A 302 27.12 -13.43 46.22
CA LYS A 302 25.94 -12.95 45.49
C LYS A 302 25.37 -11.61 45.98
N SER A 303 25.61 -11.28 47.26
CA SER A 303 25.23 -9.99 47.84
C SER A 303 26.23 -8.85 47.62
N SER A 304 27.34 -9.08 46.91
CA SER A 304 28.35 -8.05 46.67
C SER A 304 27.78 -6.91 45.82
N ILE A 305 28.16 -5.67 46.14
CA ILE A 305 27.68 -4.46 45.47
C ILE A 305 28.85 -3.83 44.70
N PHE A 306 28.70 -3.71 43.39
CA PHE A 306 29.61 -2.95 42.53
C PHE A 306 29.14 -1.50 42.46
N SER A 307 30.07 -0.56 42.69
CA SER A 307 29.85 0.88 42.59
C SER A 307 30.54 1.39 41.31
N PHE A 308 29.73 1.77 40.33
CA PHE A 308 30.18 2.31 39.05
C PHE A 308 30.21 3.83 39.12
N ILE A 309 31.39 4.43 38.91
CA ILE A 309 31.59 5.89 38.91
C ILE A 309 31.69 6.35 37.46
N GLY A 310 30.81 7.25 37.06
CA GLY A 310 30.82 7.86 35.74
C GLY A 310 32.01 8.80 35.55
N SER A 311 32.70 8.65 34.41
CA SER A 311 33.81 9.53 33.99
C SER A 311 33.46 10.40 32.78
N GLY A 312 32.41 10.07 32.02
CA GLY A 312 31.94 10.84 30.88
C GLY A 312 32.82 10.76 29.62
N ASP A 313 33.73 9.78 29.53
CA ASP A 313 34.63 9.64 28.38
C ASP A 313 33.94 8.95 27.19
N PHE A 314 33.41 9.76 26.26
CA PHE A 314 32.73 9.26 25.06
C PHE A 314 33.63 8.39 24.16
N SER A 315 34.93 8.68 24.06
CA SER A 315 35.82 7.90 23.19
C SER A 315 36.01 6.50 23.76
N LEU A 316 36.37 6.42 25.03
CA LEU A 316 36.57 5.15 25.72
C LEU A 316 35.26 4.34 25.80
N CYS A 317 34.14 5.02 26.04
CA CYS A 317 32.81 4.41 25.97
C CYS A 317 32.54 3.81 24.60
N SER A 318 32.76 4.58 23.52
CA SER A 318 32.53 4.13 22.15
C SER A 318 33.38 2.93 21.79
N ASP A 319 34.66 2.94 22.14
CA ASP A 319 35.60 1.89 21.79
C ASP A 319 35.29 0.60 22.55
N THR A 320 34.97 0.68 23.85
CA THR A 320 34.62 -0.48 24.67
C THR A 320 33.32 -1.14 24.18
N VAL A 321 32.28 -0.37 23.87
CA VAL A 321 31.02 -0.94 23.37
C VAL A 321 31.20 -1.58 21.99
N LYS A 322 32.06 -1.02 21.14
CA LYS A 322 32.39 -1.60 19.83
C LYS A 322 33.04 -2.96 19.92
N GLU A 323 33.79 -3.27 20.99
CA GLU A 323 34.39 -4.60 21.17
C GLU A 323 33.33 -5.71 21.22
N HIS A 324 32.18 -5.45 21.82
CA HIS A 324 31.07 -6.41 21.85
C HIS A 324 30.39 -6.63 20.49
N LEU A 325 30.55 -5.67 19.57
CA LEU A 325 30.02 -5.75 18.21
C LEU A 325 31.05 -6.26 17.20
N ASN A 326 32.35 -6.11 17.50
CA ASN A 326 33.47 -6.50 16.63
C ASN A 326 33.89 -7.96 16.84
N LYS A 327 32.94 -8.89 16.75
CA LYS A 327 33.22 -10.32 16.83
C LYS A 327 33.70 -10.83 15.47
N THR A 328 34.95 -11.28 15.40
CA THR A 328 35.58 -11.76 14.16
C THR A 328 35.04 -13.13 13.75
N GLY A 329 34.49 -13.21 12.54
CA GLY A 329 34.04 -14.47 11.94
C GLY A 329 32.80 -14.28 11.08
N CYS A 330 32.83 -14.77 9.84
CA CYS A 330 31.66 -14.91 8.99
C CYS A 330 31.76 -16.23 8.21
N THR A 331 30.96 -17.22 8.61
CA THR A 331 30.85 -18.52 7.95
C THR A 331 29.87 -18.48 6.78
N SER A 332 29.06 -17.43 6.70
CA SER A 332 28.15 -17.17 5.59
C SER A 332 28.82 -16.29 4.54
N THR A 333 28.17 -16.11 3.39
CA THR A 333 28.69 -15.22 2.33
C THR A 333 28.83 -13.78 2.83
N THR A 334 27.89 -13.32 3.66
CA THR A 334 27.81 -11.96 4.17
C THR A 334 27.23 -11.97 5.58
N CYS A 335 27.83 -11.20 6.49
CA CYS A 335 27.37 -11.10 7.86
C CYS A 335 27.23 -9.64 8.31
N SER A 336 26.42 -9.44 9.34
CA SER A 336 26.35 -8.22 10.14
C SER A 336 27.43 -8.24 11.22
N PHE A 337 27.18 -8.92 12.34
CA PHE A 337 28.09 -9.17 13.45
C PHE A 337 27.76 -10.52 14.10
N ASP A 338 28.62 -11.02 14.99
CA ASP A 338 28.44 -12.28 15.73
C ASP A 338 28.16 -13.50 14.84
N ASN A 339 28.82 -13.55 13.66
CA ASN A 339 28.65 -14.59 12.66
C ASN A 339 27.21 -14.76 12.12
N VAL A 340 26.37 -13.72 12.24
CA VAL A 340 24.99 -13.74 11.76
C VAL A 340 24.91 -13.33 10.30
N TYR A 341 24.31 -14.18 9.47
CA TYR A 341 24.03 -13.87 8.08
C TYR A 341 23.11 -12.65 7.97
N GLN A 342 23.50 -11.70 7.11
CA GLN A 342 22.62 -10.61 6.69
C GLN A 342 22.74 -10.44 5.17
N PRO A 343 21.63 -10.39 4.43
CA PRO A 343 21.66 -10.23 2.98
C PRO A 343 22.10 -8.82 2.61
N VAL A 344 22.96 -8.75 1.60
CA VAL A 344 23.56 -7.52 1.07
C VAL A 344 23.76 -7.65 -0.45
N PRO A 345 23.80 -6.53 -1.19
CA PRO A 345 23.55 -5.17 -0.73
C PRO A 345 22.09 -4.98 -0.29
N ILE A 346 21.90 -4.24 0.82
CA ILE A 346 20.58 -3.67 1.11
C ILE A 346 20.33 -2.62 0.00
N PRO A 347 19.23 -2.69 -0.77
CA PRO A 347 18.98 -1.74 -1.84
C PRO A 347 19.07 -0.30 -1.33
N THR A 348 19.75 0.59 -2.07
CA THR A 348 19.93 1.99 -1.66
C THR A 348 18.62 2.78 -1.59
N SER A 349 17.58 2.28 -2.26
CA SER A 349 16.21 2.80 -2.17
C SER A 349 15.48 2.42 -0.88
N THR A 350 15.95 1.40 -0.14
CA THR A 350 15.29 0.92 1.07
C THR A 350 15.47 1.96 2.17
N LYS A 351 14.37 2.60 2.56
CA LYS A 351 14.30 3.49 3.72
C LYS A 351 14.04 2.67 4.97
N PHE A 352 14.63 3.05 6.10
CA PHE A 352 14.39 2.38 7.38
C PHE A 352 13.62 3.27 8.34
N ILE A 353 12.74 2.64 9.13
CA ILE A 353 12.09 3.25 10.29
C ILE A 353 12.64 2.58 11.54
N ALA A 354 13.23 3.38 12.41
CA ALA A 354 13.77 2.92 13.69
C ALA A 354 12.76 3.23 14.80
N ILE A 355 12.36 2.21 15.56
CA ILE A 355 11.29 2.30 16.57
C ILE A 355 11.80 1.98 17.98
N SER A 356 10.90 2.09 18.98
CA SER A 356 11.17 1.72 20.38
C SER A 356 12.33 2.53 21.00
N ALA A 357 13.37 1.89 21.54
CA ALA A 357 14.45 2.59 22.23
C ALA A 357 15.32 3.45 21.29
N TRP A 358 15.31 3.16 19.98
CA TRP A 358 15.90 4.08 18.99
C TRP A 358 15.21 5.43 19.03
N TYR A 359 13.88 5.44 18.94
CA TYR A 359 13.09 6.66 18.93
C TYR A 359 13.25 7.45 20.24
N THR A 360 13.18 6.79 21.40
CA THR A 360 13.27 7.47 22.70
C THR A 360 14.66 8.05 22.94
N THR A 361 15.72 7.33 22.57
CA THR A 361 17.10 7.79 22.69
C THR A 361 17.35 9.00 21.80
N PHE A 362 17.04 8.92 20.50
CA PHE A 362 17.29 10.00 19.56
C PHE A 362 16.42 11.23 19.82
N SER A 363 15.14 11.03 20.18
CA SER A 363 14.25 12.15 20.58
C SER A 363 14.78 12.91 21.79
N SER A 364 15.47 12.23 22.71
CA SER A 364 16.12 12.87 23.86
C SER A 364 17.36 13.69 23.46
N LEU A 365 17.99 13.38 22.32
CA LEU A 365 19.10 14.16 21.75
C LEU A 365 18.61 15.40 21.01
N ALA A 366 17.37 15.41 20.50
CA ALA A 366 16.83 16.46 19.63
C ALA A 366 17.07 17.91 20.13
N PRO A 367 16.91 18.24 21.43
CA PRO A 367 17.19 19.58 21.94
C PRO A 367 18.65 20.02 21.73
N ASN A 368 19.60 19.09 21.89
CA ASN A 368 21.04 19.34 21.75
C ASN A 368 21.48 19.49 20.28
N ILE A 369 20.59 19.16 19.33
CA ILE A 369 20.81 19.30 17.88
C ILE A 369 19.90 20.37 17.27
N SER A 370 19.25 21.19 18.10
CA SER A 370 18.33 22.27 17.70
C SER A 370 17.17 21.81 16.79
N LEU A 371 16.75 20.55 16.93
CA LEU A 371 15.58 20.03 16.23
C LEU A 371 14.31 20.40 16.98
N SER A 372 13.37 21.00 16.26
CA SER A 372 12.02 21.25 16.77
C SER A 372 11.10 20.09 16.40
N PRO A 373 10.20 19.66 17.30
CA PRO A 373 9.21 18.66 16.95
C PRO A 373 8.21 19.23 15.94
N ASN A 374 7.64 18.36 15.11
CA ASN A 374 6.53 18.71 14.24
C ASN A 374 5.23 18.94 15.04
N LYS A 375 4.13 19.26 14.35
CA LYS A 375 2.82 19.55 14.98
C LYS A 375 2.27 18.39 15.83
N ASP A 376 2.72 17.17 15.58
CA ASP A 376 2.30 15.96 16.28
C ASP A 376 3.27 15.55 17.39
N GLY A 377 4.30 16.37 17.66
CA GLY A 377 5.30 16.11 18.70
C GLY A 377 6.47 15.20 18.27
N ASN A 378 6.57 14.86 16.98
CA ASN A 378 7.58 13.93 16.46
C ASN A 378 8.78 14.69 15.86
N TYR A 379 9.99 14.13 16.02
CA TYR A 379 11.23 14.69 15.46
C TYR A 379 11.59 14.04 14.12
N ASP A 380 11.90 14.87 13.12
CA ASP A 380 12.40 14.40 11.82
C ASP A 380 13.93 14.47 11.77
N PHE A 381 14.58 13.30 11.75
CA PHE A 381 16.04 13.20 11.71
C PHE A 381 16.61 13.15 10.28
N ASN A 382 15.78 13.22 9.23
CA ASN A 382 16.27 13.16 7.85
C ASN A 382 17.17 14.34 7.46
N SER A 383 17.04 15.48 8.15
CA SER A 383 17.87 16.67 7.94
C SER A 383 19.13 16.70 8.81
N VAL A 384 19.38 15.65 9.60
CA VAL A 384 20.42 15.62 10.64
C VAL A 384 21.52 14.66 10.19
N ASN A 385 22.74 15.17 10.10
CA ASN A 385 23.86 14.33 9.71
C ASN A 385 24.43 13.56 10.92
N PHE A 386 25.09 12.43 10.66
CA PHE A 386 25.71 11.61 11.71
C PHE A 386 26.74 12.38 12.55
N SER A 387 27.43 13.39 11.97
CA SER A 387 28.40 14.20 12.70
C SER A 387 27.74 15.10 13.76
N GLN A 388 26.58 15.67 13.46
CA GLN A 388 25.79 16.48 14.39
C GLN A 388 25.30 15.62 15.56
N ILE A 389 24.81 14.42 15.24
CA ILE A 389 24.40 13.42 16.24
C ILE A 389 25.59 13.08 17.14
N LYS A 390 26.74 12.71 16.57
CA LYS A 390 27.97 12.39 17.33
C LYS A 390 28.43 13.55 18.22
N THR A 391 28.34 14.78 17.74
CA THR A 391 28.73 15.98 18.51
C THR A 391 27.77 16.20 19.68
N ALA A 392 26.46 16.07 19.45
CA ALA A 392 25.45 16.18 20.50
C ALA A 392 25.63 15.12 21.58
N ILE A 393 25.91 13.88 21.19
CA ILE A 393 26.17 12.77 22.11
C ILE A 393 27.43 13.03 22.93
N SER A 394 28.54 13.36 22.27
CA SER A 394 29.80 13.67 22.96
C SER A 394 29.62 14.83 23.95
N SER A 395 28.86 15.86 23.58
CA SER A 395 28.52 16.96 24.50
C SER A 395 27.71 16.50 25.71
N ILE A 396 26.79 15.55 25.54
CA ILE A 396 25.97 15.01 26.64
C ILE A 396 26.80 14.10 27.55
N CYS A 397 27.68 13.27 26.99
CA CYS A 397 28.57 12.40 27.75
C CYS A 397 29.52 13.20 28.65
N ASN A 398 30.09 14.28 28.10
CA ASN A 398 31.08 15.11 28.79
C ASN A 398 30.45 16.08 29.81
N GLN A 399 29.12 16.20 29.86
CA GLN A 399 28.44 17.09 30.81
C GLN A 399 28.50 16.52 32.24
N PRO A 400 28.95 17.28 33.26
CA PRO A 400 28.93 16.84 34.64
C PRO A 400 27.50 16.54 35.13
N TRP A 401 27.35 15.51 35.97
CA TRP A 401 26.05 15.14 36.54
C TRP A 401 25.43 16.26 37.40
N SER A 402 26.27 17.09 38.04
CA SER A 402 25.84 18.24 38.86
C SER A 402 25.08 19.32 38.08
N ASP A 403 25.33 19.43 36.78
CA ASP A 403 24.87 20.55 35.96
C ASP A 403 23.53 20.24 35.28
N ILE A 404 22.87 19.15 35.69
CA ILE A 404 21.65 18.63 35.06
C ILE A 404 20.44 19.15 35.84
N PRO A 405 19.57 19.97 35.23
CA PRO A 405 18.48 20.67 35.94
C PRO A 405 17.39 19.77 36.52
N GLU A 406 17.17 18.58 35.93
CA GLU A 406 16.24 17.57 36.45
C GLU A 406 16.73 16.13 36.17
N PRO A 407 16.76 15.24 37.18
CA PRO A 407 17.18 13.86 37.01
C PRO A 407 16.09 13.03 36.32
N ASN A 408 16.20 12.86 35.00
CA ASN A 408 15.46 11.83 34.27
C ASN A 408 16.17 10.48 34.39
N LYS A 409 15.44 9.43 34.79
CA LYS A 409 15.94 8.04 34.99
C LYS A 409 16.73 7.48 33.80
N TYR A 410 16.44 7.92 32.57
CA TYR A 410 17.09 7.42 31.35
C TYR A 410 18.27 8.26 30.87
N ARG A 411 18.41 9.50 31.36
CA ARG A 411 19.47 10.44 30.95
C ARG A 411 20.89 9.93 31.23
N PRO A 412 21.15 9.20 32.34
CA PRO A 412 22.47 8.62 32.58
C PRO A 412 22.97 7.68 31.48
N PHE A 413 22.04 7.05 30.75
CA PHE A 413 22.35 5.98 29.79
C PHE A 413 22.35 6.46 28.33
N LEU A 414 22.11 7.75 28.09
CA LEU A 414 22.09 8.32 26.73
C LEU A 414 23.44 8.18 26.02
N CYS A 415 24.55 8.33 26.74
CA CYS A 415 25.88 8.20 26.15
C CYS A 415 26.12 6.77 25.61
N PHE A 416 25.79 5.76 26.42
CA PHE A 416 25.85 4.35 26.02
C PHE A 416 24.94 4.05 24.81
N ASN A 417 23.70 4.54 24.84
CA ASN A 417 22.69 4.20 23.83
C ASN A 417 22.92 4.85 22.44
N SER A 418 23.88 5.75 22.29
CA SER A 418 23.99 6.62 21.10
C SER A 418 25.26 6.41 20.25
N ILE A 419 26.03 5.34 20.46
CA ILE A 419 27.37 5.18 19.86
C ILE A 419 27.32 4.89 18.33
N ASP A 420 28.23 5.51 17.56
CA ASP A 420 28.39 5.41 16.08
C ASP A 420 29.74 4.77 15.65
N ILE A 421 29.82 4.21 14.43
CA ILE A 421 30.84 3.25 13.94
C ILE A 421 31.70 3.74 12.73
N THR A 422 31.59 4.97 12.19
CA THR A 422 32.34 5.33 10.93
C THR A 422 33.79 5.86 11.13
N ASP A 423 34.76 5.44 10.28
CA ASP A 423 36.24 5.70 10.35
C ASP A 423 36.87 6.23 9.02
N LEU A 424 37.69 7.30 9.09
CA LEU A 424 38.38 7.96 7.95
C LEU A 424 39.72 7.32 7.53
N THR A 425 40.36 6.51 8.38
CA THR A 425 41.63 5.84 8.04
C THR A 425 41.46 4.78 6.96
N LYS A 426 40.24 4.24 6.81
CA LYS A 426 39.85 3.32 5.74
C LYS A 426 39.92 3.97 4.35
N ILE A 427 39.56 5.25 4.22
CA ILE A 427 39.51 5.96 2.92
C ILE A 427 40.91 6.12 2.32
N ASN A 428 41.95 6.34 3.13
CA ASN A 428 43.32 6.53 2.65
C ASN A 428 43.94 5.24 2.07
N ARG A 429 43.37 4.07 2.39
CA ARG A 429 43.87 2.76 1.96
C ARG A 429 43.21 2.23 0.68
N ILE A 430 42.25 2.97 0.11
CA ILE A 430 41.49 2.54 -1.07
C ILE A 430 42.37 2.54 -2.33
N GLN A 431 42.42 1.39 -3.03
CA GLN A 431 43.12 1.24 -4.29
C GLN A 431 42.34 1.88 -5.45
N ARG A 432 42.71 3.10 -5.82
CA ARG A 432 41.94 3.93 -6.79
C ARG A 432 41.88 3.36 -8.21
N ASN A 433 42.87 2.58 -8.61
CA ASN A 433 42.95 1.91 -9.90
C ASN A 433 41.95 0.74 -10.06
N LYS A 434 41.26 0.35 -8.97
CA LYS A 434 40.25 -0.71 -8.98
C LYS A 434 38.96 -0.33 -9.71
N TYR A 435 38.65 0.97 -9.87
CA TYR A 435 37.38 1.46 -10.40
C TYR A 435 37.51 2.01 -11.83
N ILE A 436 36.97 1.29 -12.83
CA ILE A 436 36.88 1.69 -14.25
C ILE A 436 35.79 2.76 -14.44
N SER A 437 34.67 2.60 -13.73
CA SER A 437 33.60 3.60 -13.59
C SER A 437 33.13 3.57 -12.14
N ILE A 438 32.71 4.71 -11.60
CA ILE A 438 32.10 4.76 -10.26
C ILE A 438 30.57 4.69 -10.31
N LEU A 439 29.98 4.99 -11.47
CA LEU A 439 28.54 4.88 -11.72
C LEU A 439 28.11 3.44 -12.02
N SER A 440 29.07 2.56 -12.24
CA SER A 440 28.86 1.13 -12.42
C SER A 440 29.93 0.40 -11.60
N PRO A 441 29.56 -0.41 -10.58
CA PRO A 441 30.55 -1.20 -9.87
C PRO A 441 31.33 -2.08 -10.85
N THR A 442 32.65 -2.09 -10.77
CA THR A 442 33.54 -2.68 -11.79
C THR A 442 33.32 -4.16 -12.05
N PHE A 443 33.11 -4.50 -13.32
CA PHE A 443 33.20 -5.84 -13.88
C PHE A 443 34.57 -6.00 -14.55
N VAL A 444 35.35 -7.01 -14.16
CA VAL A 444 36.38 -7.59 -15.03
C VAL A 444 35.75 -8.84 -15.63
N ILE A 445 35.61 -8.86 -16.96
CA ILE A 445 35.11 -10.01 -17.72
C ILE A 445 36.33 -10.85 -18.10
N PRO A 446 36.50 -12.10 -17.64
CA PRO A 446 37.34 -13.05 -18.33
C PRO A 446 36.59 -13.54 -19.57
N GLU A 447 37.25 -13.50 -20.73
CA GLU A 447 36.80 -14.20 -21.93
C GLU A 447 36.71 -15.69 -21.63
N ASN A 448 35.53 -16.19 -21.28
CA ASN A 448 34.97 -17.46 -21.76
C ASN A 448 33.58 -17.68 -21.15
N ASP A 449 32.66 -18.04 -22.03
CA ASP A 449 31.25 -18.34 -21.77
C ASP A 449 31.05 -19.32 -20.61
N GLU A 450 30.39 -18.86 -19.54
CA GLU A 450 29.35 -19.59 -18.80
C GLU A 450 28.71 -18.69 -17.73
N GLN A 451 27.37 -18.63 -17.74
CA GLN A 451 26.45 -18.09 -16.71
C GLN A 451 26.77 -16.73 -16.07
N VAL A 452 26.01 -15.71 -16.46
CA VAL A 452 26.00 -14.39 -15.82
C VAL A 452 25.38 -14.48 -14.42
N GLN A 453 26.23 -14.68 -13.39
CA GLN A 453 25.91 -14.34 -12.01
C GLN A 453 26.16 -12.84 -11.80
N ILE A 454 25.09 -12.08 -11.61
CA ILE A 454 25.15 -10.77 -10.99
C ILE A 454 25.24 -11.03 -9.48
N ASN A 455 26.44 -11.23 -8.90
CA ASN A 455 26.73 -11.13 -7.46
C ASN A 455 28.18 -11.57 -7.18
N GLY A 456 29.03 -10.64 -6.76
CA GLY A 456 30.42 -10.99 -6.39
C GLY A 456 31.19 -9.93 -5.60
N LEU A 457 30.52 -8.90 -5.05
CA LEU A 457 31.20 -7.87 -4.25
C LEU A 457 30.93 -8.10 -2.76
N THR A 458 31.98 -8.06 -1.94
CA THR A 458 31.86 -8.13 -0.47
C THR A 458 31.35 -6.81 0.10
N ASN A 459 30.82 -6.83 1.34
CA ASN A 459 30.33 -5.63 2.04
C ASN A 459 31.36 -4.51 2.13
N ASP A 460 32.61 -4.87 2.38
CA ASP A 460 33.71 -3.90 2.40
C ASP A 460 33.91 -3.25 1.04
N GLN A 461 33.77 -4.02 -0.06
CA GLN A 461 33.92 -3.49 -1.42
C GLN A 461 32.76 -2.59 -1.85
N LEU A 462 31.54 -2.86 -1.36
CA LEU A 462 30.35 -2.02 -1.59
C LEU A 462 30.39 -0.73 -0.76
N LEU A 463 30.83 -0.81 0.49
CA LEU A 463 31.06 0.35 1.34
C LEU A 463 32.18 1.23 0.78
N GLU A 464 33.29 0.61 0.36
CA GLU A 464 34.40 1.27 -0.35
C GLU A 464 33.91 1.97 -1.62
N TRP A 465 33.09 1.28 -2.44
CA TRP A 465 32.48 1.86 -3.64
C TRP A 465 31.57 3.05 -3.32
N ARG A 466 30.71 2.95 -2.30
CA ARG A 466 29.81 4.05 -1.90
C ARG A 466 30.58 5.25 -1.38
N GLN A 467 31.61 5.03 -0.59
CA GLN A 467 32.52 6.10 -0.14
C GLN A 467 33.20 6.78 -1.33
N MET A 468 33.65 6.00 -2.33
CA MET A 468 34.22 6.56 -3.57
C MET A 468 33.19 7.33 -4.39
N LEU A 469 31.95 6.84 -4.48
CA LEU A 469 30.85 7.54 -5.15
C LEU A 469 30.56 8.87 -4.45
N ASP A 470 30.40 8.89 -3.13
CA ASP A 470 30.10 10.11 -2.40
C ASP A 470 31.25 11.13 -2.47
N LEU A 471 32.52 10.68 -2.47
CA LEU A 471 33.68 11.56 -2.63
C LEU A 471 33.78 12.20 -4.02
N LEU A 472 33.41 11.47 -5.08
CA LEU A 472 33.60 11.91 -6.46
C LEU A 472 32.36 12.54 -7.10
N TRP A 473 31.16 12.24 -6.57
CA TRP A 473 29.87 12.56 -7.20
C TRP A 473 28.96 13.49 -6.38
N SER A 474 29.42 13.94 -5.21
CA SER A 474 28.78 15.03 -4.48
C SER A 474 29.04 16.38 -5.19
N ASP A 475 28.26 17.44 -4.96
CA ASP A 475 28.40 18.81 -5.52
C ASP A 475 28.29 19.93 -4.46
N PRO A 476 29.04 21.04 -4.54
CA PRO A 476 28.85 22.16 -3.61
C PRO A 476 27.57 22.93 -3.91
N LYS A 477 26.94 23.51 -2.89
CA LYS A 477 25.76 24.38 -2.99
C LYS A 477 25.91 25.62 -2.11
N GLN A 478 25.19 26.69 -2.44
CA GLN A 478 25.30 27.95 -1.69
C GLN A 478 24.73 27.88 -0.25
N GLY A 479 23.70 27.06 -0.02
CA GLY A 479 23.05 26.95 1.29
C GLY A 479 23.71 25.90 2.20
N ASN A 480 23.61 26.08 3.51
CA ASN A 480 24.16 25.15 4.51
C ASN A 480 23.54 23.73 4.44
N GLY A 481 24.23 22.78 5.06
CA GLY A 481 23.84 21.38 5.17
C GLY A 481 24.27 20.52 3.98
N CYS A 482 23.98 19.21 4.06
CA CYS A 482 24.19 18.26 2.96
C CYS A 482 22.87 17.55 2.65
N GLU A 483 22.49 17.49 1.37
CA GLU A 483 21.25 16.86 0.90
C GLU A 483 21.54 15.94 -0.29
N PRO A 484 20.79 14.85 -0.52
CA PRO A 484 21.09 13.92 -1.62
C PRO A 484 21.12 14.61 -3.00
N ASN A 485 22.11 14.27 -3.82
CA ASN A 485 22.22 14.77 -5.19
C ASN A 485 21.30 13.96 -6.13
N THR A 486 20.00 14.27 -6.08
CA THR A 486 18.96 13.58 -6.85
C THR A 486 19.10 13.78 -8.35
N TYR A 487 19.73 14.88 -8.79
CA TYR A 487 19.98 15.16 -10.20
C TYR A 487 21.04 14.23 -10.80
N ARG A 488 22.09 13.88 -10.03
CA ARG A 488 23.15 12.96 -10.48
C ARG A 488 22.87 11.49 -10.22
N GLY A 489 21.94 11.16 -9.33
CA GLY A 489 21.63 9.77 -8.96
C GLY A 489 22.67 9.13 -8.01
N GLY A 490 23.55 9.93 -7.40
CA GLY A 490 24.58 9.50 -6.43
C GLY A 490 25.32 10.72 -5.85
N GLY A 491 25.83 10.61 -4.61
CA GLY A 491 26.46 11.73 -3.87
C GLY A 491 25.47 12.68 -3.17
N CYS A 492 25.97 13.79 -2.60
CA CYS A 492 25.17 14.84 -1.96
C CYS A 492 25.52 16.25 -2.46
N TYR A 493 24.58 17.19 -2.39
CA TYR A 493 24.85 18.62 -2.43
C TYR A 493 25.27 19.11 -1.05
N TRP A 494 26.43 19.77 -0.90
CA TRP A 494 26.93 20.23 0.42
C TRP A 494 27.18 21.74 0.50
N GLY A 495 26.94 22.32 1.68
CA GLY A 495 27.07 23.74 1.95
C GLY A 495 28.43 24.21 2.49
N PRO A 496 28.57 25.53 2.73
CA PRO A 496 29.80 26.13 3.27
C PRO A 496 30.10 25.72 4.71
N ASP A 497 29.08 25.40 5.52
CA ASP A 497 29.21 24.86 6.88
C ASP A 497 29.99 23.53 6.91
N ILE A 498 29.63 22.60 6.02
CA ILE A 498 30.32 21.30 5.89
C ILE A 498 31.76 21.51 5.41
N THR A 499 31.96 22.46 4.49
CA THR A 499 33.30 22.81 4.00
C THR A 499 34.19 23.35 5.11
N ASN A 500 33.68 24.29 5.91
CA ASN A 500 34.42 24.85 7.04
C ASN A 500 34.77 23.78 8.06
N GLN A 501 33.81 22.92 8.41
CA GLN A 501 34.01 21.83 9.36
C GLN A 501 35.13 20.88 8.93
N ILE A 502 35.17 20.49 7.64
CA ILE A 502 36.20 19.58 7.12
C ILE A 502 37.57 20.25 7.08
N LEU A 503 37.64 21.50 6.60
CA LEU A 503 38.90 22.23 6.50
C LEU A 503 39.51 22.50 7.88
N GLU A 504 38.70 22.88 8.87
CA GLU A 504 39.15 23.07 10.25
C GLU A 504 39.63 21.77 10.88
N LYS A 505 38.84 20.70 10.75
CA LYS A 505 39.16 19.38 11.30
C LYS A 505 40.50 18.83 10.81
N HIS A 506 40.85 19.10 9.54
CA HIS A 506 42.06 18.56 8.92
C HIS A 506 43.19 19.58 8.75
N HIS A 507 43.01 20.80 9.27
CA HIS A 507 43.95 21.92 9.09
C HIS A 507 44.28 22.19 7.61
N TRP A 508 43.28 22.09 6.75
CA TRP A 508 43.38 22.39 5.32
C TRP A 508 42.89 23.79 5.03
N THR A 509 43.40 24.39 3.95
CA THR A 509 43.06 25.77 3.56
C THR A 509 42.17 25.85 2.32
N LEU A 510 42.17 24.80 1.49
CA LEU A 510 41.45 24.77 0.22
C LEU A 510 41.08 23.34 -0.15
N LEU A 511 39.81 23.13 -0.52
CA LEU A 511 39.34 21.91 -1.15
C LEU A 511 39.35 22.09 -2.68
N ILE A 512 40.10 21.27 -3.40
CA ILE A 512 40.11 21.26 -4.88
C ILE A 512 39.40 20.00 -5.36
N ARG A 513 38.44 20.15 -6.26
CA ARG A 513 37.64 19.05 -6.81
C ARG A 513 37.46 19.17 -8.33
N SER A 514 36.98 18.09 -8.93
CA SER A 514 36.58 18.08 -10.35
C SER A 514 35.15 17.55 -10.53
N HIS A 515 34.76 17.20 -11.77
CA HIS A 515 33.51 16.51 -12.16
C HIS A 515 32.27 17.38 -12.47
N GLU A 516 32.12 18.57 -11.91
CA GLU A 516 31.00 19.46 -12.27
C GLU A 516 31.37 20.39 -13.45
N CYS A 517 30.59 20.38 -14.52
CA CYS A 517 30.81 21.25 -15.67
C CYS A 517 30.58 22.72 -15.31
N LYS A 518 31.63 23.54 -15.38
CA LYS A 518 31.58 24.99 -15.19
C LYS A 518 31.80 25.70 -16.51
N GLU A 519 31.07 26.77 -16.75
CA GLU A 519 31.09 27.54 -18.00
C GLU A 519 32.51 27.99 -18.36
N GLU A 520 33.25 28.52 -17.40
CA GLU A 520 34.64 28.95 -17.57
C GLU A 520 35.66 27.81 -17.37
N GLY A 521 35.21 26.58 -17.21
CA GLY A 521 36.05 25.43 -16.88
C GLY A 521 36.53 25.39 -15.43
N PHE A 522 36.22 26.41 -14.62
CA PHE A 522 36.45 26.40 -13.18
C PHE A 522 35.44 27.29 -12.46
N ASP A 523 35.34 27.15 -11.14
CA ASP A 523 34.53 28.02 -10.28
C ASP A 523 35.02 27.97 -8.83
N TYR A 524 34.92 29.10 -8.11
CA TYR A 524 35.22 29.17 -6.69
C TYR A 524 33.91 29.36 -5.91
N CYS A 525 33.71 28.54 -4.87
CA CYS A 525 32.60 28.71 -3.95
C CYS A 525 33.05 28.60 -2.49
N HIS A 526 32.11 28.85 -1.56
CA HIS A 526 32.32 28.86 -0.12
C HIS A 526 33.50 29.76 0.29
N ASP A 527 33.43 31.05 -0.08
CA ASP A 527 34.47 32.04 0.22
C ASP A 527 35.87 31.67 -0.30
N LYS A 528 35.93 31.13 -1.52
CA LYS A 528 37.15 30.63 -2.17
C LYS A 528 37.81 29.43 -1.48
N LYS A 529 37.11 28.76 -0.56
CA LYS A 529 37.57 27.55 0.13
C LYS A 529 37.30 26.27 -0.65
N VAL A 530 36.47 26.32 -1.69
CA VAL A 530 36.27 25.23 -2.64
C VAL A 530 36.56 25.71 -4.05
N LEU A 531 37.44 25.00 -4.75
CA LEU A 531 37.75 25.20 -6.16
C LEU A 531 37.26 24.00 -6.96
N THR A 532 36.30 24.23 -7.85
CA THR A 532 35.82 23.25 -8.82
C THR A 532 36.50 23.47 -10.16
N ILE A 533 37.04 22.40 -10.77
CA ILE A 533 37.76 22.45 -12.04
C ILE A 533 37.18 21.42 -13.02
N PHE A 534 37.01 21.80 -14.27
CA PHE A 534 36.47 20.98 -15.34
C PHE A 534 37.32 21.05 -16.59
N SER A 535 37.89 19.92 -17.01
CA SER A 535 38.88 19.86 -18.09
C SER A 535 38.29 19.69 -19.49
N ALA A 536 37.01 19.37 -19.64
CA ALA A 536 36.41 19.15 -20.96
C ALA A 536 35.73 20.41 -21.49
N SER A 537 36.28 21.07 -22.51
CA SER A 537 35.60 22.17 -23.21
C SER A 537 34.54 21.64 -24.20
N ASN A 538 33.52 22.44 -24.51
CA ASN A 538 32.44 22.07 -25.44
C ASN A 538 31.68 20.80 -25.03
N TYR A 539 31.47 20.61 -23.74
CA TYR A 539 30.93 19.39 -23.16
C TYR A 539 29.48 19.10 -23.59
N TYR A 540 28.63 20.13 -23.68
CA TYR A 540 27.25 19.98 -24.13
C TYR A 540 27.06 20.33 -25.61
N ALA A 541 27.76 21.36 -26.07
CA ALA A 541 27.74 21.82 -27.46
C ALA A 541 29.00 22.65 -27.75
N ALA A 542 29.28 22.92 -29.03
CA ALA A 542 30.31 23.87 -29.39
C ALA A 542 30.02 25.25 -28.77
N GLY A 543 30.99 25.80 -28.04
CA GLY A 543 30.87 27.04 -27.28
C GLY A 543 30.21 26.92 -25.91
N SER A 544 29.80 25.73 -25.45
CA SER A 544 29.04 25.59 -24.18
C SER A 544 29.85 25.90 -22.93
N ASN A 545 31.15 25.59 -22.93
CA ASN A 545 32.05 25.84 -21.81
C ASN A 545 33.52 25.75 -22.23
N ARG A 546 34.40 26.42 -21.49
CA ARG A 546 35.86 26.23 -21.53
C ARG A 546 36.27 25.00 -20.71
N GLY A 547 37.41 24.43 -21.03
CA GLY A 547 38.14 23.51 -20.17
C GLY A 547 39.16 24.29 -19.34
N ALA A 548 39.49 23.85 -18.13
CA ALA A 548 40.56 24.42 -17.34
C ALA A 548 41.39 23.36 -16.60
N TYR A 549 42.62 23.71 -16.23
CA TYR A 549 43.46 22.94 -15.33
C TYR A 549 44.18 23.89 -14.34
N VAL A 550 44.58 23.36 -13.18
CA VAL A 550 45.30 24.11 -12.14
C VAL A 550 46.76 23.69 -12.06
N LYS A 551 47.64 24.68 -11.92
CA LYS A 551 49.04 24.51 -11.53
C LYS A 551 49.18 24.83 -10.05
N ILE A 552 49.64 23.86 -9.27
CA ILE A 552 49.94 24.02 -7.84
C ILE A 552 51.45 24.05 -7.70
N SER A 553 51.98 25.05 -7.00
CA SER A 553 53.41 25.18 -6.68
C SER A 553 53.57 25.41 -5.20
N THR A 554 54.68 24.95 -4.64
CA THR A 554 55.01 25.16 -3.23
C THR A 554 55.01 26.65 -2.91
N ASN A 555 54.25 27.04 -1.87
CA ASN A 555 54.13 28.42 -1.37
C ASN A 555 53.54 29.45 -2.35
N GLN A 556 52.79 29.01 -3.36
CA GLN A 556 52.02 29.91 -4.25
C GLN A 556 50.55 29.51 -4.31
N PRO A 557 49.61 30.46 -4.44
CA PRO A 557 48.21 30.14 -4.65
C PRO A 557 48.01 29.38 -5.99
N PRO A 558 46.98 28.54 -6.12
CA PRO A 558 46.73 27.78 -7.35
C PRO A 558 46.56 28.71 -8.57
N SER A 559 47.31 28.44 -9.64
CA SER A 559 47.20 29.17 -10.92
C SER A 559 46.31 28.39 -11.89
N ILE A 560 45.24 29.03 -12.38
CA ILE A 560 44.25 28.41 -13.28
C ILE A 560 44.58 28.74 -14.73
N VAL A 561 44.52 27.75 -15.63
CA VAL A 561 44.71 27.92 -17.08
C VAL A 561 43.49 27.39 -17.82
N GLN A 562 42.85 28.21 -18.66
CA GLN A 562 41.64 27.88 -19.42
C GLN A 562 41.94 27.62 -20.92
N PHE A 563 41.14 26.81 -21.59
CA PHE A 563 41.28 26.44 -23.00
C PHE A 563 39.94 26.06 -23.66
N MET A 564 39.89 25.95 -25.00
CA MET A 564 38.71 25.51 -25.76
C MET A 564 39.11 24.65 -26.98
N ALA A 565 38.49 23.49 -27.15
CA ALA A 565 38.79 22.53 -28.22
C ALA A 565 38.00 22.84 -29.50
N THR A 566 38.64 23.28 -30.58
CA THR A 566 37.98 23.60 -31.86
C THR A 566 37.67 22.35 -32.69
N LYS A 567 36.39 22.15 -33.06
CA LYS A 567 35.98 21.28 -34.19
C LYS A 567 34.96 22.03 -35.06
N ASN A 568 35.35 22.32 -36.30
CA ASN A 568 34.48 22.88 -37.33
C ASN A 568 33.38 21.88 -37.73
N THR A 569 32.18 22.41 -38.07
CA THR A 569 31.00 21.76 -38.67
C THR A 569 30.02 21.02 -37.74
N VAL A 570 28.81 21.59 -37.54
CA VAL A 570 27.46 20.98 -37.76
C VAL A 570 26.37 21.92 -37.21
N ARG A 571 25.29 22.11 -37.99
CA ARG A 571 24.12 22.97 -37.72
C ARG A 571 23.16 22.32 -36.69
N PRO A 572 22.42 23.10 -35.87
CA PRO A 572 21.41 22.55 -34.96
C PRO A 572 20.20 21.91 -35.65
N LEU A 573 19.73 20.78 -35.10
CA LEU A 573 18.62 19.94 -35.61
C LEU A 573 17.22 20.45 -35.21
N THR A 574 16.25 20.19 -36.09
CA THR A 574 14.84 20.60 -35.99
C THR A 574 14.01 19.69 -35.09
N VAL A 575 12.78 20.11 -34.73
CA VAL A 575 11.86 19.35 -33.86
C VAL A 575 11.41 18.04 -34.49
N TRP A 576 11.18 18.01 -35.81
CA TRP A 576 10.79 16.80 -36.54
C TRP A 576 11.86 15.72 -36.50
N GLU A 577 13.13 16.10 -36.61
CA GLU A 577 14.27 15.18 -36.51
C GLU A 577 14.41 14.60 -35.09
N ARG A 578 13.94 15.32 -34.06
CA ARG A 578 13.89 14.81 -32.67
C ARG A 578 12.73 13.84 -32.44
N VAL A 579 11.57 14.09 -33.05
CA VAL A 579 10.40 13.18 -32.99
C VAL A 579 10.71 11.88 -33.72
N SER A 580 11.33 11.95 -34.91
CA SER A 580 11.78 10.77 -35.64
C SER A 580 12.78 9.93 -34.84
N TYR A 581 13.68 10.56 -34.07
CA TYR A 581 14.59 9.83 -33.18
C TYR A 581 13.86 9.09 -32.06
N VAL A 582 12.82 9.68 -31.45
CA VAL A 582 12.01 9.03 -30.40
C VAL A 582 11.18 7.87 -30.96
N GLU A 583 10.58 8.05 -32.14
CA GLU A 583 9.84 6.99 -32.84
C GLU A 583 10.75 5.82 -33.21
N GLU A 584 11.98 6.10 -33.66
CA GLU A 584 12.96 5.07 -34.00
C GLU A 584 13.40 4.25 -32.77
N GLN A 585 13.46 4.85 -31.58
CA GLN A 585 13.75 4.14 -30.33
C GLN A 585 12.56 3.27 -29.87
N ALA A 586 11.33 3.75 -30.02
CA ALA A 586 10.14 2.97 -29.70
C ALA A 586 9.99 1.74 -30.61
N LEU A 587 10.30 1.88 -31.90
CA LEU A 587 10.34 0.79 -32.87
C LEU A 587 11.42 -0.24 -32.54
N ARG A 588 12.63 0.19 -32.14
CA ARG A 588 13.70 -0.73 -31.71
C ARG A 588 13.28 -1.58 -30.49
N ASN A 589 12.64 -0.96 -29.49
CA ASN A 589 12.18 -1.66 -28.29
C ASN A 589 11.07 -2.69 -28.61
N LEU A 590 10.16 -2.35 -29.54
CA LEU A 590 9.15 -3.27 -30.03
C LEU A 590 9.76 -4.45 -30.79
N MET A 591 10.76 -4.20 -31.65
CA MET A 591 11.47 -5.24 -32.39
C MET A 591 12.24 -6.20 -31.48
N GLU A 592 12.84 -5.72 -30.39
CA GLU A 592 13.47 -6.57 -29.38
C GLU A 592 12.47 -7.53 -28.72
N LYS A 593 11.28 -7.04 -28.35
CA LYS A 593 10.21 -7.88 -27.77
C LYS A 593 9.65 -8.90 -28.75
N PHE A 594 9.51 -8.54 -30.03
CA PHE A 594 9.13 -9.48 -31.08
C PHE A 594 10.22 -10.53 -31.31
N SER A 595 11.49 -10.13 -31.28
CA SER A 595 12.62 -11.04 -31.45
C SER A 595 12.73 -12.03 -30.30
N ALA A 596 12.56 -11.57 -29.05
CA ALA A 596 12.58 -12.39 -27.84
C ALA A 596 11.46 -13.46 -27.81
N ASN A 597 10.30 -13.19 -28.42
CA ASN A 597 9.15 -14.10 -28.44
C ASN A 597 8.87 -14.74 -29.82
N LYS A 598 9.79 -14.58 -30.78
CA LYS A 598 9.61 -14.94 -32.20
C LYS A 598 9.24 -16.40 -32.41
N SER A 599 9.90 -17.32 -31.70
CA SER A 599 9.70 -18.77 -31.84
C SER A 599 8.28 -19.20 -31.42
N ARG A 600 7.78 -18.67 -30.30
CA ARG A 600 6.45 -18.94 -29.78
C ARG A 600 5.36 -18.33 -30.66
N LEU A 601 5.55 -17.10 -31.12
CA LEU A 601 4.63 -16.42 -32.04
C LEU A 601 4.50 -17.16 -33.37
N MET A 602 5.63 -17.56 -33.98
CA MET A 602 5.63 -18.30 -35.26
C MET A 602 4.98 -19.68 -35.15
N LYS A 603 5.07 -20.34 -33.98
CA LYS A 603 4.42 -21.62 -33.73
C LYS A 603 2.90 -21.50 -33.73
N GLU A 604 2.35 -20.53 -32.99
CA GLU A 604 0.90 -20.27 -32.92
C GLU A 604 0.35 -19.72 -34.25
N PHE A 605 1.13 -18.88 -34.94
CA PHE A 605 0.75 -18.33 -36.25
C PHE A 605 0.59 -19.44 -37.30
N ARG A 606 1.49 -20.43 -37.32
CA ARG A 606 1.41 -21.59 -38.22
C ARG A 606 0.20 -22.50 -37.94
N VAL A 607 -0.28 -22.53 -36.69
CA VAL A 607 -1.47 -23.31 -36.31
C VAL A 607 -2.75 -22.59 -36.75
N LYS A 608 -2.79 -21.26 -36.70
CA LYS A 608 -4.00 -20.46 -37.01
C LYS A 608 -4.07 -19.85 -38.41
N ASP A 609 -2.96 -19.87 -39.17
CA ASP A 609 -2.91 -19.55 -40.60
C ASP A 609 -2.48 -20.79 -41.41
N PRO A 610 -3.32 -21.85 -41.47
CA PRO A 610 -2.98 -23.10 -42.16
C PRO A 610 -2.77 -22.92 -43.66
N HIS A 611 -3.20 -21.79 -44.23
CA HIS A 611 -3.06 -21.45 -45.66
C HIS A 611 -1.90 -20.49 -45.95
N GLN A 612 -1.08 -20.13 -44.95
CA GLN A 612 0.10 -19.24 -45.10
C GLN A 612 -0.23 -17.92 -45.81
N SER A 613 -1.38 -17.34 -45.51
CA SER A 613 -1.84 -16.08 -46.08
C SER A 613 -1.06 -14.85 -45.59
N ALA A 614 -0.25 -15.00 -44.54
CA ALA A 614 0.54 -13.94 -43.89
C ALA A 614 -0.29 -12.77 -43.34
N ALA A 615 -1.61 -12.91 -43.28
CA ALA A 615 -2.55 -11.93 -42.76
C ALA A 615 -3.46 -12.58 -41.72
N VAL A 616 -3.27 -12.21 -40.44
CA VAL A 616 -4.12 -12.70 -39.35
C VAL A 616 -4.98 -11.55 -38.85
N GLY A 617 -6.30 -11.77 -38.81
CA GLY A 617 -7.26 -10.74 -38.41
C GLY A 617 -7.04 -10.24 -36.97
N PRO A 618 -7.38 -8.98 -36.63
CA PRO A 618 -7.09 -8.37 -35.33
C PRO A 618 -7.62 -9.16 -34.12
N LEU A 619 -8.75 -9.85 -34.28
CA LEU A 619 -9.36 -10.69 -33.23
C LEU A 619 -8.54 -11.95 -32.95
N VAL A 620 -7.99 -12.57 -34.00
CA VAL A 620 -7.13 -13.76 -33.88
C VAL A 620 -5.77 -13.38 -33.31
N PHE A 621 -5.25 -12.22 -33.72
CA PHE A 621 -4.02 -11.62 -33.16
C PHE A 621 -4.17 -11.30 -31.66
N ALA A 622 -5.30 -10.68 -31.26
CA ALA A 622 -5.61 -10.43 -29.85
C ALA A 622 -5.75 -11.73 -29.04
N THR A 623 -6.30 -12.80 -29.63
CA THR A 623 -6.41 -14.12 -28.98
C THR A 623 -5.05 -14.80 -28.82
N ILE A 624 -4.12 -14.65 -29.78
CA ILE A 624 -2.76 -15.22 -29.72
C ILE A 624 -1.92 -14.52 -28.64
N LEU A 625 -2.20 -13.24 -28.37
CA LEU A 625 -1.54 -12.44 -27.34
C LEU A 625 -2.26 -12.43 -25.98
N ASP A 626 -3.35 -13.19 -25.83
CA ASP A 626 -4.19 -13.24 -24.63
C ASP A 626 -4.78 -11.87 -24.19
N ILE A 627 -5.10 -11.03 -25.18
CA ILE A 627 -5.63 -9.66 -25.00
C ILE A 627 -7.16 -9.69 -25.14
N ASP A 628 -7.90 -9.68 -24.02
CA ASP A 628 -9.36 -9.46 -24.02
C ASP A 628 -9.67 -7.94 -24.00
N ILE A 629 -9.98 -7.39 -25.18
CA ILE A 629 -10.32 -5.96 -25.35
C ILE A 629 -11.51 -5.55 -24.46
N THR A 630 -12.41 -6.49 -24.14
CA THR A 630 -13.58 -6.22 -23.27
C THR A 630 -13.22 -6.06 -21.81
N ARG A 631 -12.01 -6.52 -21.42
CA ARG A 631 -11.45 -6.41 -20.08
C ARG A 631 -10.34 -5.38 -19.95
N ILE A 632 -9.76 -4.87 -21.04
CA ILE A 632 -8.60 -3.96 -20.98
C ILE A 632 -8.99 -2.50 -21.30
N SER A 633 -10.10 -2.30 -22.03
CA SER A 633 -10.53 -0.96 -22.44
C SER A 633 -11.49 -0.32 -21.44
N VAL A 634 -10.99 0.68 -20.69
CA VAL A 634 -11.81 1.58 -19.84
C VAL A 634 -12.91 2.26 -20.67
N VAL A 635 -12.66 2.55 -21.95
CA VAL A 635 -13.65 3.14 -22.86
C VAL A 635 -14.80 2.20 -23.14
N TRP A 636 -14.52 0.92 -23.44
CA TRP A 636 -15.57 -0.09 -23.63
C TRP A 636 -16.35 -0.36 -22.34
N CYS A 637 -15.64 -0.41 -21.22
CA CYS A 637 -16.20 -0.58 -19.88
C CYS A 637 -17.30 0.43 -19.56
N LYS A 638 -17.04 1.72 -19.85
CA LYS A 638 -18.00 2.80 -19.64
C LYS A 638 -19.15 2.76 -20.65
N ARG A 639 -18.85 2.54 -21.95
CA ARG A 639 -19.86 2.63 -23.02
C ARG A 639 -20.86 1.48 -23.02
N ARG A 640 -20.46 0.25 -22.67
CA ARG A 640 -21.35 -0.92 -22.78
C ARG A 640 -22.59 -0.83 -21.88
N PHE A 641 -22.44 -0.34 -20.65
CA PHE A 641 -23.54 -0.22 -19.71
C PHE A 641 -24.47 0.92 -20.06
N PHE A 642 -23.92 2.08 -20.46
CA PHE A 642 -24.69 3.18 -21.01
C PHE A 642 -25.56 2.71 -22.18
N LEU A 643 -24.97 2.07 -23.20
CA LEU A 643 -25.70 1.62 -24.38
C LEU A 643 -26.78 0.58 -24.04
N ALA A 644 -26.46 -0.40 -23.19
CA ALA A 644 -27.40 -1.45 -22.82
C ALA A 644 -28.59 -0.91 -22.01
N LEU A 645 -28.33 -0.09 -21.00
CA LEU A 645 -29.37 0.43 -20.10
C LEU A 645 -30.23 1.49 -20.78
N SER A 646 -29.64 2.41 -21.55
CA SER A 646 -30.40 3.42 -22.31
C SER A 646 -31.29 2.79 -23.35
N SER A 647 -30.78 1.79 -24.09
CA SER A 647 -31.61 1.07 -25.07
C SER A 647 -32.77 0.33 -24.39
N SER A 648 -32.52 -0.24 -23.20
CA SER A 648 -33.54 -0.95 -22.42
C SER A 648 -34.60 0.00 -21.85
N ALA A 649 -34.20 1.14 -21.30
CA ALA A 649 -35.09 2.17 -20.76
C ALA A 649 -35.97 2.79 -21.84
N VAL A 650 -35.37 3.18 -22.97
CA VAL A 650 -36.11 3.70 -24.13
C VAL A 650 -37.09 2.68 -24.67
N SER A 651 -36.67 1.42 -24.82
CA SER A 651 -37.52 0.33 -25.31
C SER A 651 -38.72 0.08 -24.39
N SER A 652 -38.50 0.00 -23.08
CA SER A 652 -39.56 -0.18 -22.08
C SER A 652 -40.52 1.01 -22.04
N ALA A 653 -40.01 2.26 -22.08
CA ALA A 653 -40.83 3.46 -22.10
C ALA A 653 -41.68 3.56 -23.38
N CYS A 654 -41.10 3.28 -24.55
CA CYS A 654 -41.84 3.24 -25.81
C CYS A 654 -42.94 2.16 -25.82
N THR A 655 -42.70 1.01 -25.18
CA THR A 655 -43.72 -0.04 -25.03
C THR A 655 -44.87 0.43 -24.14
N CYS A 656 -44.57 1.12 -23.03
CA CYS A 656 -45.59 1.73 -22.18
C CYS A 656 -46.43 2.76 -22.94
N LEU A 657 -45.77 3.65 -23.70
CA LEU A 657 -46.45 4.62 -24.54
C LEU A 657 -47.35 3.96 -25.59
N ALA A 658 -46.93 2.85 -26.20
CA ALA A 658 -47.75 2.10 -27.13
C ALA A 658 -48.99 1.48 -26.45
N THR A 659 -48.87 0.98 -25.22
CA THR A 659 -50.03 0.47 -24.45
C THR A 659 -50.99 1.58 -24.01
N ILE A 660 -50.47 2.77 -23.71
CA ILE A 660 -51.28 3.96 -23.39
C ILE A 660 -52.00 4.45 -24.64
N ASP A 661 -51.30 4.52 -25.78
CA ASP A 661 -51.87 4.92 -27.06
C ASP A 661 -53.02 3.99 -27.46
N GLN A 662 -52.85 2.68 -27.27
CA GLN A 662 -53.91 1.70 -27.47
C GLN A 662 -55.14 1.96 -26.57
N PHE A 663 -54.93 2.39 -25.33
CA PHE A 663 -56.02 2.81 -24.43
C PHE A 663 -56.71 4.09 -24.91
N LEU A 664 -55.94 5.08 -25.38
CA LEU A 664 -56.47 6.34 -25.90
C LEU A 664 -57.34 6.13 -27.14
N VAL A 665 -56.88 5.31 -28.08
CA VAL A 665 -57.61 4.95 -29.31
C VAL A 665 -58.91 4.20 -28.99
N THR A 666 -58.88 3.29 -28.01
CA THR A 666 -60.05 2.50 -27.61
C THR A 666 -61.00 3.24 -26.67
N SER A 667 -60.66 4.46 -26.23
CA SER A 667 -61.47 5.22 -25.28
C SER A 667 -62.81 5.68 -25.88
N GLN A 668 -63.85 5.70 -25.04
CA GLN A 668 -65.19 6.16 -25.42
C GLN A 668 -65.29 7.69 -25.53
N HIS A 669 -64.35 8.44 -24.95
CA HIS A 669 -64.37 9.90 -24.94
C HIS A 669 -63.55 10.47 -26.11
N ASP A 670 -64.16 11.34 -26.92
CA ASP A 670 -63.51 11.98 -28.06
C ASP A 670 -62.23 12.75 -27.69
N ARG A 671 -62.24 13.42 -26.54
CA ARG A 671 -61.07 14.16 -26.04
C ARG A 671 -59.83 13.27 -25.87
N PHE A 672 -60.02 12.01 -25.45
CA PHE A 672 -58.89 11.08 -25.27
C PHE A 672 -58.42 10.49 -26.60
N ARG A 673 -59.33 10.23 -27.54
CA ARG A 673 -58.97 9.77 -28.89
C ARG A 673 -58.14 10.80 -29.65
N GLN A 674 -58.46 12.09 -29.50
CA GLN A 674 -57.73 13.18 -30.17
C GLN A 674 -56.28 13.34 -29.72
N LEU A 675 -55.89 12.78 -28.56
CA LEU A 675 -54.51 12.78 -28.09
C LEU A 675 -53.63 11.79 -28.86
N SER A 676 -54.23 10.71 -29.39
CA SER A 676 -53.56 9.72 -30.24
C SER A 676 -53.45 10.24 -31.68
N ASN A 677 -52.34 10.93 -31.95
CA ASN A 677 -52.00 11.42 -33.29
C ASN A 677 -50.49 11.27 -33.53
N ILE A 678 -50.10 10.97 -34.77
CA ILE A 678 -48.73 10.71 -35.20
C ILE A 678 -47.74 11.84 -34.84
N LYS A 679 -48.17 13.11 -34.91
CA LYS A 679 -47.33 14.26 -34.52
C LYS A 679 -46.98 14.24 -33.03
N ASN A 680 -47.95 13.88 -32.18
CA ASN A 680 -47.73 13.77 -30.73
C ASN A 680 -46.89 12.54 -30.40
N ALA A 681 -47.15 11.40 -31.07
CA ALA A 681 -46.35 10.20 -30.91
C ALA A 681 -44.87 10.47 -31.20
N HIS A 682 -44.53 11.12 -32.32
CA HIS A 682 -43.15 11.49 -32.62
C HIS A 682 -42.51 12.41 -31.57
N ARG A 683 -43.24 13.43 -31.09
CA ARG A 683 -42.74 14.37 -30.07
C ARG A 683 -42.45 13.66 -28.75
N VAL A 684 -43.38 12.83 -28.29
CA VAL A 684 -43.27 12.12 -27.01
C VAL A 684 -42.17 11.05 -27.09
N SER A 685 -42.06 10.30 -28.20
CA SER A 685 -40.97 9.34 -28.40
C SER A 685 -39.60 10.02 -28.46
N LEU A 686 -39.46 11.15 -29.18
CA LEU A 686 -38.19 11.88 -29.25
C LEU A 686 -37.78 12.42 -27.87
N PHE A 687 -38.72 13.01 -27.13
CA PHE A 687 -38.50 13.48 -25.77
C PHE A 687 -38.07 12.35 -24.83
N THR A 688 -38.68 11.18 -24.98
CA THR A 688 -38.35 9.98 -24.18
C THR A 688 -36.93 9.49 -24.45
N ILE A 689 -36.50 9.48 -25.71
CA ILE A 689 -35.12 9.12 -26.09
C ILE A 689 -34.11 10.07 -25.46
N ILE A 690 -34.37 11.39 -25.56
CA ILE A 690 -33.47 12.42 -25.03
C ILE A 690 -33.33 12.32 -23.51
N ILE A 691 -34.46 12.16 -22.78
CA ILE A 691 -34.43 12.05 -21.32
C ILE A 691 -33.61 10.85 -20.86
N TRP A 692 -33.85 9.67 -21.44
CA TRP A 692 -33.14 8.47 -21.01
C TRP A 692 -31.65 8.51 -21.35
N TRP A 693 -31.28 9.09 -22.50
CA TRP A 693 -29.87 9.31 -22.84
C TRP A 693 -29.19 10.27 -21.86
N LEU A 694 -29.83 11.39 -21.52
CA LEU A 694 -29.28 12.35 -20.56
C LEU A 694 -29.14 11.73 -19.17
N HIS A 695 -30.18 11.07 -18.69
CA HIS A 695 -30.20 10.39 -17.40
C HIS A 695 -29.07 9.35 -17.30
N ASP A 696 -28.89 8.55 -18.35
CA ASP A 696 -27.95 7.44 -18.31
C ASP A 696 -26.49 7.85 -18.55
N THR A 697 -26.19 9.10 -18.90
CA THR A 697 -24.79 9.57 -18.92
C THR A 697 -24.09 9.39 -17.58
N LEU A 698 -24.82 9.29 -16.45
CA LEU A 698 -24.29 8.96 -15.14
C LEU A 698 -23.50 7.63 -15.13
N TRP A 699 -23.90 6.66 -15.95
CA TRP A 699 -23.20 5.37 -16.08
C TRP A 699 -21.80 5.52 -16.72
N LEU A 700 -21.58 6.53 -17.56
CA LEU A 700 -20.25 6.80 -18.12
C LEU A 700 -19.27 7.32 -17.07
N TYR A 701 -19.78 8.00 -16.04
CA TYR A 701 -18.96 8.61 -14.98
C TYR A 701 -18.67 7.64 -13.82
N TYR A 702 -19.69 6.93 -13.35
CA TYR A 702 -19.60 6.07 -12.15
C TYR A 702 -19.16 4.63 -12.43
N GLN A 703 -18.95 4.25 -13.68
CA GLN A 703 -18.29 2.99 -14.06
C GLN A 703 -16.79 3.20 -14.21
N ASP A 704 -15.99 2.30 -13.65
CA ASP A 704 -14.56 2.24 -13.93
C ASP A 704 -14.06 0.79 -13.96
N MET A 705 -12.84 0.62 -14.46
CA MET A 705 -12.19 -0.68 -14.44
C MET A 705 -11.48 -0.88 -13.10
N SER A 706 -11.76 -2.00 -12.42
CA SER A 706 -11.05 -2.37 -11.21
C SER A 706 -9.56 -2.54 -11.52
N PRO A 707 -8.66 -1.84 -10.82
CA PRO A 707 -7.21 -1.97 -11.03
C PRO A 707 -6.68 -3.34 -10.60
N VAL A 708 -7.47 -4.13 -9.84
CA VAL A 708 -7.07 -5.43 -9.29
C VAL A 708 -7.57 -6.60 -10.16
N THR A 709 -8.83 -6.55 -10.60
CA THR A 709 -9.44 -7.68 -11.33
C THR A 709 -9.55 -7.43 -12.83
N GLY A 710 -9.33 -6.19 -13.28
CA GLY A 710 -9.60 -5.77 -14.65
C GLY A 710 -11.08 -5.84 -15.04
N VAL A 711 -11.99 -6.01 -14.07
CA VAL A 711 -13.43 -6.07 -14.30
C VAL A 711 -14.05 -4.70 -14.07
N CYS A 712 -15.06 -4.34 -14.86
CA CYS A 712 -15.84 -3.13 -14.65
C CYS A 712 -16.60 -3.17 -13.32
N THR A 713 -16.38 -2.17 -12.48
CA THR A 713 -17.05 -2.01 -11.18
C THR A 713 -17.59 -0.58 -11.03
N TYR A 714 -18.48 -0.42 -10.04
CA TYR A 714 -19.03 0.87 -9.66
C TYR A 714 -18.02 1.62 -8.77
N LYS A 715 -17.82 2.92 -9.03
CA LYS A 715 -16.96 3.79 -8.21
C LYS A 715 -17.48 4.01 -6.79
N SER A 716 -18.78 3.86 -6.58
CA SER A 716 -19.44 4.17 -5.31
C SER A 716 -20.51 3.14 -5.00
N ASN A 717 -20.53 2.68 -3.73
CA ASN A 717 -21.59 1.82 -3.20
C ASN A 717 -22.97 2.49 -3.26
N MET A 718 -23.04 3.83 -3.23
CA MET A 718 -24.30 4.57 -3.40
C MET A 718 -24.80 4.46 -4.84
N PHE A 719 -23.91 4.55 -5.82
CA PHE A 719 -24.28 4.40 -7.21
C PHE A 719 -24.65 2.94 -7.55
N PHE A 720 -24.01 1.96 -6.91
CA PHE A 720 -24.42 0.55 -6.99
C PHE A 720 -25.87 0.35 -6.51
N LEU A 721 -26.24 0.94 -5.36
CA LEU A 721 -27.61 0.86 -4.85
C LEU A 721 -28.61 1.55 -5.80
N TYR A 722 -28.25 2.72 -6.32
CA TYR A 722 -29.04 3.42 -7.33
C TYR A 722 -29.25 2.58 -8.60
N ALA A 723 -28.19 1.97 -9.12
CA ALA A 723 -28.21 1.08 -10.28
C ALA A 723 -29.23 -0.05 -10.10
N ILE A 724 -29.25 -0.66 -8.92
CA ILE A 724 -30.20 -1.73 -8.59
C ILE A 724 -31.64 -1.21 -8.52
N LEU A 725 -31.88 -0.10 -7.80
CA LEU A 725 -33.22 0.49 -7.68
C LEU A 725 -33.77 0.91 -9.04
N PHE A 726 -32.91 1.47 -9.90
CA PHE A 726 -33.25 1.82 -11.27
C PHE A 726 -33.71 0.59 -12.07
N ILE A 727 -32.98 -0.52 -12.01
CA ILE A 727 -33.37 -1.75 -12.72
C ILE A 727 -34.70 -2.31 -12.18
N CYS A 728 -34.83 -2.44 -10.85
CA CYS A 728 -36.00 -3.06 -10.24
C CYS A 728 -37.29 -2.22 -10.43
N ILE A 729 -37.19 -0.90 -10.24
CA ILE A 729 -38.37 -0.02 -10.20
C ILE A 729 -38.63 0.59 -11.59
N ILE A 730 -37.61 1.19 -12.21
CA ILE A 730 -37.78 1.98 -13.43
C ILE A 730 -37.80 1.09 -14.68
N LEU A 731 -36.98 0.05 -14.76
CA LEU A 731 -36.95 -0.85 -15.93
C LEU A 731 -37.99 -1.97 -15.85
N CYS A 732 -38.30 -2.47 -14.65
CA CYS A 732 -39.21 -3.59 -14.45
C CYS A 732 -40.56 -3.18 -13.85
N GLY A 733 -40.59 -2.69 -12.61
CA GLY A 733 -41.83 -2.50 -11.85
C GLY A 733 -42.84 -1.53 -12.47
N ILE A 734 -42.43 -0.27 -12.69
CA ILE A 734 -43.31 0.78 -13.24
C ILE A 734 -43.79 0.43 -14.66
N PRO A 735 -42.92 -0.01 -15.60
CA PRO A 735 -43.37 -0.37 -16.94
C PRO A 735 -44.41 -1.49 -16.93
N ILE A 736 -44.18 -2.57 -16.17
CA ILE A 736 -45.12 -3.69 -16.05
C ILE A 736 -46.47 -3.21 -15.52
N LEU A 737 -46.47 -2.36 -14.49
CA LEU A 737 -47.69 -1.81 -13.91
C LEU A 737 -48.47 -0.95 -14.92
N ILE A 738 -47.80 -0.03 -15.62
CA ILE A 738 -48.41 0.85 -16.63
C ILE A 738 -49.02 0.03 -17.76
N MET A 739 -48.28 -0.96 -18.28
CA MET A 739 -48.74 -1.82 -19.35
C MET A 739 -49.92 -2.69 -18.92
N MET A 740 -49.90 -3.22 -17.69
CA MET A 740 -50.99 -4.02 -17.15
C MET A 740 -52.27 -3.19 -16.98
N ILE A 741 -52.17 -2.01 -16.38
CA ILE A 741 -53.32 -1.12 -16.18
C ILE A 741 -53.89 -0.67 -17.52
N SER A 742 -53.05 -0.14 -18.41
CA SER A 742 -53.48 0.37 -19.73
C SER A 742 -54.03 -0.76 -20.61
N GLY A 743 -53.43 -1.95 -20.54
CA GLY A 743 -53.90 -3.15 -21.23
C GLY A 743 -55.28 -3.61 -20.75
N ILE A 744 -55.49 -3.68 -19.43
CA ILE A 744 -56.81 -4.03 -18.83
C ILE A 744 -57.87 -3.01 -19.22
N LEU A 745 -57.54 -1.70 -19.17
CA LEU A 745 -58.47 -0.64 -19.55
C LEU A 745 -58.82 -0.71 -21.05
N SER A 746 -57.83 -0.95 -21.91
CA SER A 746 -58.04 -1.16 -23.35
C SER A 746 -58.94 -2.37 -23.61
N TYR A 747 -58.69 -3.50 -22.95
CA TYR A 747 -59.50 -4.71 -23.07
C TYR A 747 -60.96 -4.48 -22.63
N ARG A 748 -61.18 -3.76 -21.52
CA ARG A 748 -62.51 -3.40 -21.04
C ARG A 748 -63.25 -2.50 -22.03
N ASN A 749 -62.55 -1.56 -22.65
CA ASN A 749 -63.14 -0.64 -23.63
C ASN A 749 -63.54 -1.36 -24.93
N ILE A 750 -62.70 -2.29 -25.40
CA ILE A 750 -62.97 -3.13 -26.58
C ILE A 750 -64.19 -4.03 -26.33
N ARG A 751 -64.29 -4.67 -25.15
CA ARG A 751 -65.43 -5.56 -24.82
C ARG A 751 -66.76 -4.81 -24.73
N LYS A 752 -66.75 -3.53 -24.35
CA LYS A 752 -67.96 -2.70 -24.22
C LYS A 752 -68.44 -2.08 -25.53
N THR A 753 -67.60 -2.03 -26.56
CA THR A 753 -67.87 -1.28 -27.79
C THR A 753 -67.94 -2.26 -28.96
N ILE A 754 -69.13 -2.84 -29.20
CA ILE A 754 -69.36 -3.83 -30.28
C ILE A 754 -69.55 -3.17 -31.66
N VAL A 755 -69.69 -1.85 -31.74
CA VAL A 755 -70.06 -1.16 -32.99
C VAL A 755 -68.99 -0.13 -33.36
N LEU A 756 -68.47 -0.24 -34.60
CA LEU A 756 -67.41 0.54 -35.28
C LEU A 756 -65.97 0.02 -35.19
N LEU A 757 -65.76 -1.25 -35.55
CA LEU A 757 -64.46 -1.75 -36.02
C LEU A 757 -64.19 -1.26 -37.45
N ARG A 758 -63.50 -0.12 -37.59
CA ARG A 758 -62.75 0.15 -38.83
C ARG A 758 -61.55 -0.80 -38.85
N LEU A 759 -61.63 -1.79 -39.76
CA LEU A 759 -60.54 -2.45 -40.47
C LEU A 759 -59.61 -3.37 -39.65
N ARG A 760 -59.26 -4.52 -40.24
CA ARG A 760 -58.34 -5.58 -39.72
C ARG A 760 -57.04 -5.07 -39.05
N VAL A 761 -56.62 -3.85 -39.33
CA VAL A 761 -55.40 -3.20 -38.84
C VAL A 761 -55.44 -2.94 -37.33
N ASP A 762 -56.55 -2.48 -36.75
CA ASP A 762 -56.62 -2.17 -35.30
C ASP A 762 -56.64 -3.44 -34.43
N ARG A 763 -57.24 -4.52 -34.94
CA ARG A 763 -57.21 -5.84 -34.30
C ARG A 763 -55.80 -6.44 -34.31
N GLN A 764 -55.07 -6.28 -35.40
CA GLN A 764 -53.68 -6.72 -35.49
C GLN A 764 -52.79 -5.92 -34.53
N MET A 765 -52.94 -4.59 -34.47
CA MET A 765 -52.19 -3.74 -33.54
C MET A 765 -52.48 -4.10 -32.07
N THR A 766 -53.75 -4.36 -31.72
CA THR A 766 -54.13 -4.80 -30.38
C THR A 766 -53.46 -6.13 -29.99
N ILE A 767 -53.42 -7.11 -30.92
CA ILE A 767 -52.78 -8.41 -30.69
C ILE A 767 -51.27 -8.26 -30.52
N ILE A 768 -50.63 -7.44 -31.36
CA ILE A 768 -49.19 -7.15 -31.27
C ILE A 768 -48.86 -6.54 -29.91
N VAL A 769 -49.60 -5.52 -29.47
CA VAL A 769 -49.40 -4.87 -28.18
C VAL A 769 -49.62 -5.86 -27.03
N PHE A 770 -50.64 -6.71 -27.09
CA PHE A 770 -50.88 -7.74 -26.07
C PHE A 770 -49.73 -8.75 -25.96
N ILE A 771 -49.23 -9.27 -27.08
CA ILE A 771 -48.09 -10.21 -27.08
C ILE A 771 -46.83 -9.52 -26.54
N GLN A 772 -46.61 -8.24 -26.87
CA GLN A 772 -45.50 -7.45 -26.33
C GLN A 772 -45.60 -7.30 -24.81
N VAL A 773 -46.79 -7.05 -24.25
CA VAL A 773 -47.00 -7.00 -22.79
C VAL A 773 -46.67 -8.35 -22.15
N VAL A 774 -47.17 -9.46 -22.71
CA VAL A 774 -46.90 -10.81 -22.19
C VAL A 774 -45.41 -11.14 -22.21
N LEU A 775 -44.72 -10.90 -23.33
CA LEU A 775 -43.27 -11.10 -23.43
C LEU A 775 -42.49 -10.21 -22.45
N THR A 776 -42.97 -9.00 -22.21
CA THR A 776 -42.33 -8.09 -21.25
C THR A 776 -42.46 -8.59 -19.83
N VAL A 777 -43.66 -9.04 -19.42
CA VAL A 777 -43.89 -9.58 -18.08
C VAL A 777 -43.07 -10.85 -17.87
N ILE A 778 -43.10 -11.79 -18.81
CA ILE A 778 -42.36 -13.06 -18.70
C ILE A 778 -40.85 -12.85 -18.73
N GLY A 779 -40.35 -11.90 -19.53
CA GLY A 779 -38.91 -11.65 -19.66
C GLY A 779 -38.29 -10.79 -18.57
N LEU A 780 -39.00 -9.74 -18.13
CA LEU A 780 -38.44 -8.75 -17.20
C LEU A 780 -38.75 -9.04 -15.73
N SER A 781 -39.83 -9.77 -15.41
CA SER A 781 -40.14 -10.08 -14.00
C SER A 781 -39.09 -10.98 -13.35
N PRO A 782 -38.65 -12.09 -13.99
CA PRO A 782 -37.55 -12.90 -13.44
C PRO A 782 -36.26 -12.08 -13.27
N PHE A 783 -35.99 -11.16 -14.20
CA PHE A 783 -34.83 -10.26 -14.16
C PHE A 783 -34.85 -9.28 -13.00
N GLY A 784 -35.98 -8.61 -12.77
CA GLY A 784 -36.16 -7.74 -11.60
C GLY A 784 -36.06 -8.52 -10.28
N ILE A 785 -36.70 -9.69 -10.20
CA ILE A 785 -36.69 -10.55 -9.00
C ILE A 785 -35.28 -11.04 -8.67
N TYR A 786 -34.55 -11.54 -9.66
CA TYR A 786 -33.17 -11.99 -9.47
C TYR A 786 -32.25 -10.83 -9.06
N THR A 787 -32.40 -9.65 -9.68
CA THR A 787 -31.58 -8.48 -9.34
C THR A 787 -31.82 -8.05 -7.88
N ALA A 788 -33.07 -8.07 -7.41
CA ALA A 788 -33.40 -7.82 -6.01
C ALA A 788 -32.86 -8.91 -5.06
N TYR A 789 -32.97 -10.19 -5.45
CA TYR A 789 -32.41 -11.32 -4.71
C TYR A 789 -30.88 -11.21 -4.60
N ALA A 790 -30.18 -10.83 -5.67
CA ALA A 790 -28.72 -10.75 -5.71
C ALA A 790 -28.17 -9.84 -4.61
N VAL A 791 -28.84 -8.73 -4.30
CA VAL A 791 -28.46 -7.80 -3.21
C VAL A 791 -28.54 -8.45 -1.84
N ILE A 792 -29.66 -9.11 -1.56
CA ILE A 792 -29.89 -9.78 -0.26
C ILE A 792 -28.88 -10.92 -0.13
N ALA A 793 -28.64 -11.63 -1.22
CA ALA A 793 -27.79 -12.78 -1.26
C ALA A 793 -26.29 -12.40 -1.21
N GLU A 794 -25.87 -11.20 -1.58
CA GLU A 794 -24.50 -10.70 -1.38
C GLU A 794 -24.13 -10.53 0.11
N MET A 795 -25.13 -10.37 0.99
CA MET A 795 -24.92 -10.28 2.44
C MET A 795 -24.69 -11.64 3.13
N VAL A 796 -24.78 -12.74 2.37
CA VAL A 796 -24.66 -14.11 2.90
C VAL A 796 -23.36 -14.73 2.40
N GLN A 797 -22.56 -15.27 3.32
CA GLN A 797 -21.36 -16.02 2.95
C GLN A 797 -21.77 -17.31 2.22
N LYS A 798 -21.32 -17.46 0.97
CA LYS A 798 -21.73 -18.53 0.06
C LYS A 798 -20.58 -19.47 -0.24
N ASN A 799 -20.84 -20.77 -0.12
CA ASN A 799 -19.93 -21.83 -0.58
C ASN A 799 -19.88 -21.87 -2.12
N THR A 800 -18.87 -22.55 -2.67
CA THR A 800 -18.61 -22.64 -4.12
C THR A 800 -19.83 -23.09 -4.92
N ASP A 801 -20.54 -24.13 -4.46
CA ASP A 801 -21.77 -24.62 -5.10
C ASP A 801 -22.87 -23.56 -5.15
N GLN A 802 -23.02 -22.77 -4.09
CA GLN A 802 -24.01 -21.70 -4.04
C GLN A 802 -23.65 -20.55 -4.99
N LYS A 803 -22.35 -20.29 -5.21
CA LYS A 803 -21.89 -19.33 -6.22
C LYS A 803 -22.19 -19.82 -7.64
N VAL A 804 -21.95 -21.10 -7.93
CA VAL A 804 -22.26 -21.71 -9.24
C VAL A 804 -23.77 -21.69 -9.52
N LYS A 805 -24.61 -22.07 -8.55
CA LYS A 805 -26.07 -22.00 -8.67
C LYS A 805 -26.54 -20.58 -8.97
N ASN A 806 -26.01 -19.58 -8.25
CA ASN A 806 -26.37 -18.18 -8.48
C ASN A 806 -25.95 -17.67 -9.85
N ALA A 807 -24.78 -18.09 -10.36
CA ALA A 807 -24.31 -17.74 -11.69
C ALA A 807 -25.20 -18.37 -12.78
N LEU A 808 -25.62 -19.62 -12.60
CA LEU A 808 -26.56 -20.29 -13.51
C LEU A 808 -27.92 -19.57 -13.55
N ILE A 809 -28.48 -19.24 -12.38
CA ILE A 809 -29.75 -18.48 -12.28
C ILE A 809 -29.59 -17.11 -12.94
N SER A 810 -28.45 -16.44 -12.75
CA SER A 810 -28.12 -15.17 -13.42
C SER A 810 -28.24 -15.30 -14.94
N ASN A 811 -27.53 -16.28 -15.52
CA ASN A 811 -27.46 -16.46 -16.97
C ASN A 811 -28.81 -16.83 -17.58
N ILE A 812 -29.57 -17.70 -16.91
CA ILE A 812 -30.93 -18.05 -17.32
C ILE A 812 -31.81 -16.80 -17.34
N THR A 813 -31.71 -15.96 -16.31
CA THR A 813 -32.51 -14.75 -16.19
C THR A 813 -32.14 -13.70 -17.24
N TYR A 814 -30.85 -13.51 -17.53
CA TYR A 814 -30.38 -12.66 -18.61
C TYR A 814 -30.83 -13.16 -19.99
N LEU A 815 -30.90 -14.48 -20.18
CA LEU A 815 -31.43 -15.09 -21.40
C LEU A 815 -32.91 -14.74 -21.59
N PHE A 816 -33.75 -14.91 -20.56
CA PHE A 816 -35.17 -14.52 -20.61
C PHE A 816 -35.35 -13.03 -20.94
N CYS A 817 -34.56 -12.17 -20.31
CA CYS A 817 -34.56 -10.73 -20.58
C CYS A 817 -34.19 -10.42 -22.04
N SER A 818 -33.13 -11.05 -22.55
CA SER A 818 -32.64 -10.86 -23.92
C SER A 818 -33.63 -11.38 -24.97
N VAL A 819 -34.23 -12.55 -24.73
CA VAL A 819 -35.28 -13.13 -25.58
C VAL A 819 -36.52 -12.24 -25.61
N ALA A 820 -36.89 -11.61 -24.50
CA ALA A 820 -38.02 -10.69 -24.48
C ALA A 820 -37.76 -9.41 -25.26
N TYR A 821 -36.55 -8.84 -25.21
CA TYR A 821 -36.19 -7.68 -26.04
C TYR A 821 -36.08 -8.05 -27.52
N GLY A 822 -35.40 -9.15 -27.85
CA GLY A 822 -35.27 -9.64 -29.23
C GLY A 822 -36.61 -10.07 -29.84
N GLY A 823 -37.45 -10.75 -29.06
CA GLY A 823 -38.77 -11.21 -29.48
C GLY A 823 -39.69 -10.07 -29.91
N ARG A 824 -39.62 -8.90 -29.25
CA ARG A 824 -40.38 -7.69 -29.66
C ARG A 824 -39.99 -7.21 -31.04
N PHE A 825 -38.69 -7.20 -31.35
CA PHE A 825 -38.19 -6.83 -32.68
C PHE A 825 -38.71 -7.79 -33.76
N TYR A 826 -38.62 -9.10 -33.51
CA TYR A 826 -39.10 -10.11 -34.45
C TYR A 826 -40.62 -10.10 -34.64
N ILE A 827 -41.40 -9.82 -33.60
CA ILE A 827 -42.85 -9.67 -33.73
C ILE A 827 -43.19 -8.51 -34.67
N LEU A 828 -42.52 -7.35 -34.54
CA LEU A 828 -42.74 -6.22 -35.44
C LEU A 828 -42.31 -6.54 -36.88
N MET A 829 -41.23 -7.31 -37.05
CA MET A 829 -40.76 -7.80 -38.36
C MET A 829 -41.77 -8.74 -39.05
N PHE A 830 -42.37 -9.67 -38.32
CA PHE A 830 -43.27 -10.69 -38.91
C PHE A 830 -44.74 -10.25 -38.99
N SER A 831 -45.18 -9.32 -38.14
CA SER A 831 -46.58 -8.88 -38.08
C SER A 831 -46.92 -7.70 -39.00
N SER A 832 -45.91 -6.97 -39.50
CA SER A 832 -46.10 -5.82 -40.40
C SER A 832 -45.46 -6.07 -41.76
N SER A 833 -46.22 -6.04 -42.85
CA SER A 833 -45.67 -6.16 -44.21
C SER A 833 -44.88 -4.92 -44.67
N ARG A 834 -45.09 -3.76 -44.03
CA ARG A 834 -44.40 -2.50 -44.33
C ARG A 834 -43.05 -2.35 -43.61
N PHE A 835 -42.90 -3.00 -42.44
CA PHE A 835 -41.69 -2.88 -41.62
C PHE A 835 -40.43 -3.49 -42.28
N PRO A 836 -40.48 -4.69 -42.88
CA PRO A 836 -39.35 -5.27 -43.62
C PRO A 836 -38.88 -4.40 -44.80
N CYS A 837 -39.80 -3.78 -45.56
CA CYS A 837 -39.44 -2.89 -46.67
C CYS A 837 -38.72 -1.63 -46.16
N SER A 838 -39.24 -0.99 -45.11
CA SER A 838 -38.64 0.22 -44.51
C SER A 838 -37.27 -0.02 -43.88
N VAL A 839 -37.07 -1.19 -43.24
CA VAL A 839 -35.77 -1.61 -42.70
C VAL A 839 -34.79 -1.93 -43.83
N LYS A 840 -35.24 -2.63 -44.89
CA LYS A 840 -34.42 -2.97 -46.06
C LYS A 840 -33.95 -1.72 -46.81
N ASP A 841 -34.83 -0.73 -47.01
CA ASP A 841 -34.47 0.55 -47.66
C ASP A 841 -33.46 1.36 -46.83
N ARG A 842 -33.60 1.40 -45.50
CA ARG A 842 -32.63 2.08 -44.62
C ARG A 842 -31.30 1.33 -44.51
N MET A 843 -31.31 -0.01 -44.49
CA MET A 843 -30.08 -0.82 -44.51
C MET A 843 -29.35 -0.73 -45.87
N LEU A 844 -30.07 -0.65 -46.99
CA LEU A 844 -29.49 -0.41 -48.31
C LEU A 844 -28.88 1.00 -48.42
N CYS A 845 -29.51 2.01 -47.80
CA CYS A 845 -28.94 3.35 -47.67
C CYS A 845 -27.65 3.36 -46.83
N TRP A 846 -27.60 2.58 -45.74
CA TRP A 846 -26.42 2.44 -44.89
C TRP A 846 -25.26 1.70 -45.58
N ARG A 847 -25.55 0.67 -46.40
CA ARG A 847 -24.54 0.00 -47.25
C ARG A 847 -23.98 0.91 -48.35
N ARG A 848 -24.75 1.86 -48.88
CA ARG A 848 -24.25 2.89 -49.81
C ARG A 848 -23.33 3.89 -49.11
N LEU A 849 -23.67 4.30 -47.88
CA LEU A 849 -22.82 5.16 -47.05
C LEU A 849 -21.46 4.50 -46.68
N GLN A 850 -21.44 3.21 -46.32
CA GLN A 850 -20.18 2.50 -46.05
C GLN A 850 -19.28 2.34 -47.28
N ARG A 851 -19.85 2.15 -48.49
CA ARG A 851 -19.05 2.09 -49.72
C ARG A 851 -18.42 3.43 -50.11
N THR A 852 -18.98 4.54 -49.64
CA THR A 852 -18.49 5.90 -49.96
C THR A 852 -17.35 6.32 -49.03
N VAL A 853 -17.24 5.73 -47.83
CA VAL A 853 -16.24 6.10 -46.81
C VAL A 853 -14.97 5.22 -46.86
N ILE A 854 -15.00 4.06 -47.53
CA ILE A 854 -13.88 3.10 -47.51
C ILE A 854 -12.97 3.18 -48.77
N PHE A 855 -13.27 4.06 -49.73
CA PHE A 855 -12.54 4.14 -51.02
C PHE A 855 -11.83 5.48 -51.29
N GLN A 856 -11.36 6.19 -50.25
CA GLN A 856 -10.64 7.46 -50.46
C GLN A 856 -9.22 7.59 -49.92
N GLU A 857 -8.59 6.55 -49.37
CA GLU A 857 -7.15 6.59 -49.08
C GLU A 857 -6.50 5.30 -49.56
N GLY A 858 -5.76 5.42 -50.67
CA GLY A 858 -4.84 4.41 -51.20
C GLY A 858 -3.40 4.83 -50.93
#